data_AF-A0A847FJ27-F1
#
_entry.id   AF-A0A847FJ27-F1
#
_cell.length_a   1.000
_cell.length_b   1.000
_cell.length_c   1.000
_cell.angle_alpha   90.00
_cell.angle_beta   90.00
_cell.angle_gamma   90.00
#
_symmetry.space_group_name_H-M   'P 1'
#
loop_
_entity.id
_entity.type
_entity.pdbx_description
1 polymer ?
#
loop_
_entity_poly.entity_id
_entity_poly.type
_entity_poly.pdbx_seq_one_letter_code
_entity_poly.pdbx_strand_id
1 'polypeptide(L)'
;MVTVELLGRWEVFDSLPERFKQEFLERAEIAPFAPGEVIVTSGQPFTFFGVLLEGEARAYLPTDEGEPRAIDTMEPGRFFGEMSLLTGLPSPIDLVATTPCRVLMIPGNLFQRWVQLDPIALRRFSKSIARRSTIIEHAQQEIRMERAQQEANEDPYGLGLTLGDPQKILVLNLRTGSLKYRFFDTEDEANNVEGQVEWIDQPGTLQTHNTSRGEFTFELGQASHKEALQAALDRLVDPKVGVLESMGEITAVGHRVVHGGDRYSDPVIIDGEVLETIRSLAHLAPLHNPVHALGIEWMQELLPDVPHVAVFDTAFHQTMPPYAYRYALPESLYTEHGIRRYGFHGTSHQYVAMVAATHLKERFSRLKIISCHLGEGISLCAIDHGRSIDTSMGMTPLAGLPMVTRSGDIDPAIVTYLMRTGMSADEIEHLLNRESGMKGLSGLSGDTREIPDAANAGDPKAMLAAEVLTYRLRTYIGAYSAALGGLDVLIFTGGIGENAAGVRSMACQGLWQMGVLLDAVKNRAIRDASAGVEDISHPDSRVKVLVIHSDASRMIARETIRVLGYEAITRRLQASQIPIPIGVSAHHVHLHQADVERLFGEGHELTARSPLSQPGQYASEEQVRLIGPRGSIDRVRVLGPARGVTQVEISRTEGYRLGINAPVRMSGDLKGTPGL
;
A
#
# COMPACT_ATOMS: atom_id res chain seq x y z
N MET A 1 28.32 -55.28 -8.76
CA MET A 1 28.42 -55.25 -10.24
C MET A 1 27.03 -55.16 -10.82
N VAL A 2 26.85 -54.34 -11.86
CA VAL A 2 25.59 -54.27 -12.61
C VAL A 2 25.49 -55.55 -13.44
N THR A 3 24.37 -56.26 -13.35
CA THR A 3 24.15 -57.52 -14.08
C THR A 3 22.96 -57.39 -15.03
N VAL A 4 22.90 -58.25 -16.05
CA VAL A 4 21.74 -58.31 -16.97
C VAL A 4 20.46 -58.62 -16.20
N GLU A 5 20.53 -59.48 -15.19
CA GLU A 5 19.42 -59.78 -14.27
C GLU A 5 18.95 -58.56 -13.49
N LEU A 6 19.88 -57.68 -13.07
CA LEU A 6 19.55 -56.44 -12.37
C LEU A 6 18.82 -55.45 -13.28
N LEU A 7 19.26 -55.29 -14.53
CA LEU A 7 18.59 -54.44 -15.51
C LEU A 7 17.21 -54.99 -15.90
N GLY A 8 17.08 -56.31 -16.06
CA GLY A 8 15.81 -56.97 -16.37
C GLY A 8 14.79 -56.99 -15.22
N ARG A 9 15.17 -56.54 -14.01
CA ARG A 9 14.29 -56.48 -12.84
C ARG A 9 13.37 -55.26 -12.83
N TRP A 10 13.70 -54.21 -13.57
CA TRP A 10 13.03 -52.91 -13.47
C TRP A 10 12.41 -52.48 -14.80
N GLU A 11 11.11 -52.15 -14.75
CA GLU A 11 10.31 -51.77 -15.94
C GLU A 11 10.94 -50.64 -16.77
N VAL A 12 11.68 -49.75 -16.11
CA VAL A 12 12.38 -48.62 -16.76
C VAL A 12 13.29 -49.08 -17.90
N PHE A 13 13.87 -50.28 -17.82
CA PHE A 13 14.80 -50.83 -18.81
C PHE A 13 14.15 -51.77 -19.84
N ASP A 14 12.84 -52.00 -19.82
CA ASP A 14 12.18 -52.97 -20.71
C ASP A 14 12.40 -52.69 -22.20
N SER A 15 12.55 -51.42 -22.58
CA SER A 15 12.80 -51.01 -23.97
C SER A 15 14.29 -50.86 -24.30
N LEU A 16 15.20 -51.11 -23.34
CA LEU A 16 16.64 -50.93 -23.52
C LEU A 16 17.17 -51.84 -24.63
N PRO A 17 17.67 -51.30 -25.76
CA PRO A 17 18.15 -52.11 -26.86
C PRO A 17 19.37 -52.96 -26.43
N GLU A 18 19.48 -54.19 -26.93
CA GLU A 18 20.58 -55.13 -26.59
C GLU A 18 21.98 -54.50 -26.72
N ARG A 19 22.20 -53.69 -27.75
CA ARG A 19 23.46 -52.96 -27.97
C ARG A 19 23.83 -52.01 -26.83
N PHE A 20 22.85 -51.47 -26.11
CA PHE A 20 23.07 -50.59 -24.96
C PHE A 20 23.23 -51.36 -23.65
N LYS A 21 22.74 -52.60 -23.57
CA LYS A 21 22.87 -53.41 -22.34
C LYS A 21 24.34 -53.63 -21.98
N GLN A 22 25.20 -53.96 -22.93
CA GLN A 22 26.64 -54.08 -22.68
C GLN A 22 27.26 -52.76 -22.19
N GLU A 23 26.97 -51.64 -22.86
CA GLU A 23 27.50 -50.33 -22.45
C GLU A 23 27.02 -49.91 -21.05
N PHE A 24 25.79 -50.25 -20.66
CA PHE A 24 25.26 -49.99 -19.32
C PHE A 24 25.95 -50.87 -18.27
N LEU A 25 26.22 -52.14 -18.57
CA LEU A 25 26.92 -53.05 -17.66
C LEU A 25 28.36 -52.62 -17.38
N GLU A 26 29.03 -52.05 -18.38
CA GLU A 26 30.42 -51.60 -18.28
C GLU A 26 30.57 -50.24 -17.59
N ARG A 27 29.59 -49.35 -17.77
CA ARG A 27 29.74 -47.92 -17.42
C ARG A 27 28.80 -47.41 -16.35
N ALA A 28 27.77 -48.17 -15.96
CA ALA A 28 26.91 -47.80 -14.85
C ALA A 28 27.53 -48.24 -13.53
N GLU A 29 27.41 -47.40 -12.52
CA GLU A 29 27.96 -47.63 -11.19
C GLU A 29 26.84 -47.79 -10.16
N ILE A 30 27.11 -48.50 -9.07
CA ILE A 30 26.17 -48.56 -7.94
C ILE A 30 26.80 -47.84 -6.77
N ALA A 31 26.19 -46.74 -6.35
CA ALA A 31 26.63 -45.96 -5.21
C ALA A 31 25.72 -46.21 -3.99
N PRO A 32 26.30 -46.43 -2.80
CA PRO A 32 25.56 -46.40 -1.55
C PRO A 32 25.34 -44.95 -1.08
N PHE A 33 24.18 -44.69 -0.48
CA PHE A 33 23.88 -43.44 0.20
C PHE A 33 23.35 -43.73 1.60
N ALA A 34 23.89 -43.04 2.62
CA ALA A 34 23.45 -43.17 4.00
C ALA A 34 22.15 -42.37 4.25
N PRO A 35 21.35 -42.72 5.28
CA PRO A 35 20.23 -41.88 5.70
C PRO A 35 20.67 -40.44 5.98
N GLY A 36 19.96 -39.46 5.42
CA GLY A 36 20.27 -38.04 5.49
C GLY A 36 21.25 -37.54 4.42
N GLU A 37 21.84 -38.43 3.62
CA GLU A 37 22.75 -38.05 2.55
C GLU A 37 21.97 -37.53 1.33
N VAL A 38 22.41 -36.39 0.79
CA VAL A 38 21.83 -35.77 -0.40
C VAL A 38 22.35 -36.51 -1.64
N ILE A 39 21.45 -37.18 -2.34
CA ILE A 39 21.71 -37.90 -3.60
C ILE A 39 21.81 -36.90 -4.75
N VAL A 40 20.99 -35.85 -4.73
CA VAL A 40 20.92 -34.79 -5.74
C VAL A 40 20.63 -33.48 -5.05
N THR A 41 21.35 -32.42 -5.45
CA THR A 41 21.14 -31.06 -4.95
C THR A 41 20.42 -30.20 -5.98
N SER A 42 19.46 -29.40 -5.53
CA SER A 42 18.77 -28.40 -6.35
C SER A 42 19.76 -27.38 -6.93
N GLY A 43 19.46 -26.85 -8.11
CA GLY A 43 20.31 -25.87 -8.81
C GLY A 43 21.58 -26.43 -9.43
N GLN A 44 21.93 -27.69 -9.17
CA GLN A 44 23.07 -28.37 -9.81
C GLN A 44 22.67 -29.02 -11.14
N PRO A 45 23.54 -29.00 -12.17
CA PRO A 45 23.31 -29.74 -13.40
C PRO A 45 23.42 -31.25 -13.16
N PHE A 46 22.49 -32.04 -13.69
CA PHE A 46 22.59 -33.50 -13.63
C PHE A 46 23.68 -34.04 -14.54
N THR A 47 24.47 -34.97 -14.01
CA THR A 47 25.53 -35.66 -14.76
C THR A 47 25.24 -37.14 -15.01
N PHE A 48 24.22 -37.70 -14.37
CA PHE A 48 23.83 -39.12 -14.47
C PHE A 48 22.31 -39.34 -14.38
N PHE A 49 21.82 -40.42 -14.94
CA PHE A 49 20.46 -40.92 -14.76
C PHE A 49 20.45 -41.95 -13.63
N GLY A 50 19.65 -41.73 -12.60
CA GLY A 50 19.63 -42.54 -11.39
C GLY A 50 18.44 -43.49 -11.35
N VAL A 51 18.63 -44.73 -10.88
CA VAL A 51 17.55 -45.67 -10.52
C VAL A 51 17.76 -46.17 -9.11
N LEU A 52 16.77 -46.00 -8.24
CA LEU A 52 16.83 -46.49 -6.86
C LEU A 52 16.68 -48.01 -6.86
N LEU A 53 17.68 -48.74 -6.37
CA LEU A 53 17.67 -50.22 -6.33
C LEU A 53 17.16 -50.75 -5.00
N GLU A 54 17.53 -50.10 -3.90
CA GLU A 54 17.20 -50.46 -2.52
C GLU A 54 17.07 -49.18 -1.69
N GLY A 55 16.23 -49.23 -0.65
CA GLY A 55 15.95 -48.10 0.25
C GLY A 55 14.84 -47.16 -0.22
N GLU A 56 14.66 -46.06 0.51
CA GLU A 56 13.70 -44.99 0.24
C GLU A 56 14.43 -43.65 0.20
N ALA A 57 14.16 -42.84 -0.84
CA ALA A 57 14.63 -41.46 -0.95
C ALA A 57 13.45 -40.51 -1.08
N ARG A 58 13.57 -39.28 -0.60
CA ARG A 58 12.49 -38.28 -0.63
C ARG A 58 12.93 -37.04 -1.37
N ALA A 59 12.04 -36.55 -2.25
CA ALA A 59 12.23 -35.35 -3.04
C ALA A 59 11.70 -34.13 -2.29
N TYR A 60 12.51 -33.09 -2.20
CA TYR A 60 12.17 -31.84 -1.53
C TYR A 60 12.30 -30.65 -2.47
N LEU A 61 11.36 -29.71 -2.38
CA LEU A 61 11.54 -28.38 -2.95
C LEU A 61 12.28 -27.52 -1.92
N PRO A 62 13.38 -26.84 -2.32
CA PRO A 62 14.01 -25.85 -1.46
C PRO A 62 13.07 -24.67 -1.24
N THR A 63 13.18 -24.07 -0.06
CA THR A 63 12.45 -22.86 0.34
C THR A 63 13.45 -21.84 0.88
N ASP A 64 13.29 -20.56 0.54
CA ASP A 64 14.30 -19.53 0.83
C ASP A 64 14.56 -19.32 2.34
N GLU A 65 13.57 -19.57 3.21
CA GLU A 65 13.66 -19.29 4.66
C GLU A 65 13.02 -20.38 5.56
N GLY A 66 12.71 -21.57 5.03
CA GLY A 66 11.93 -22.61 5.72
C GLY A 66 12.50 -24.03 5.64
N GLU A 67 11.81 -25.00 6.26
CA GLU A 67 12.14 -26.42 6.07
C GLU A 67 11.76 -26.85 4.63
N PRO A 68 12.64 -27.58 3.92
CA PRO A 68 12.34 -28.06 2.58
C PRO A 68 11.02 -28.85 2.53
N ARG A 69 10.15 -28.54 1.56
CA ARG A 69 8.84 -29.20 1.45
C ARG A 69 9.00 -30.52 0.71
N ALA A 70 8.65 -31.63 1.36
CA ALA A 70 8.59 -32.93 0.71
C ALA A 70 7.47 -32.97 -0.34
N ILE A 71 7.80 -33.35 -1.58
CA ILE A 71 6.82 -33.39 -2.69
C ILE A 71 6.57 -34.80 -3.24
N ASP A 72 7.52 -35.73 -3.06
CA ASP A 72 7.39 -37.10 -3.54
C ASP A 72 8.32 -38.03 -2.76
N THR A 73 7.97 -39.32 -2.70
CA THR A 73 8.79 -40.37 -2.09
C THR A 73 9.12 -41.43 -3.14
N MET A 74 10.41 -41.75 -3.26
CA MET A 74 10.96 -42.69 -4.22
C MET A 74 11.20 -44.04 -3.57
N GLU A 75 10.54 -45.04 -4.14
CA GLU A 75 10.70 -46.46 -3.81
C GLU A 75 11.63 -47.16 -4.82
N PRO A 76 12.13 -48.37 -4.50
CA PRO A 76 12.94 -49.16 -5.42
C PRO A 76 12.27 -49.34 -6.79
N GLY A 77 13.03 -49.13 -7.86
CA GLY A 77 12.59 -49.15 -9.26
C GLY A 77 12.20 -47.79 -9.82
N ARG A 78 12.04 -46.76 -8.99
CA ARG A 78 11.85 -45.38 -9.45
C ARG A 78 13.17 -44.77 -9.91
N PHE A 79 13.07 -43.86 -10.87
CA PHE A 79 14.22 -43.19 -11.50
C PHE A 79 14.19 -41.69 -11.33
N PHE A 80 15.33 -41.03 -11.52
CA PHE A 80 15.50 -39.59 -11.42
C PHE A 80 16.61 -39.09 -12.37
N GLY A 81 16.66 -37.77 -12.58
CA GLY A 81 17.64 -37.11 -13.46
C GLY A 81 17.23 -37.01 -14.92
N GLU A 82 16.12 -37.64 -15.34
CA GLU A 82 15.64 -37.57 -16.71
C GLU A 82 15.23 -36.15 -17.11
N MET A 83 14.64 -35.39 -16.19
CA MET A 83 14.18 -34.03 -16.45
C MET A 83 15.36 -33.16 -16.86
N SER A 84 16.36 -33.06 -15.99
CA SER A 84 17.54 -32.23 -16.23
C SER A 84 18.36 -32.71 -17.43
N LEU A 85 18.54 -34.02 -17.61
CA LEU A 85 19.29 -34.57 -18.75
C LEU A 85 18.61 -34.37 -20.11
N LEU A 86 17.28 -34.26 -20.17
CA LEU A 86 16.55 -34.06 -21.43
C LEU A 86 16.20 -32.59 -21.71
N THR A 87 15.99 -31.77 -20.68
CA THR A 87 15.66 -30.34 -20.85
C THR A 87 16.90 -29.43 -20.85
N GLY A 88 18.01 -29.89 -20.26
CA GLY A 88 19.20 -29.08 -20.04
C GLY A 88 19.10 -28.10 -18.87
N LEU A 89 17.97 -28.09 -18.16
CA LEU A 89 17.77 -27.25 -16.98
C LEU A 89 18.34 -27.92 -15.71
N PRO A 90 18.79 -27.16 -14.70
CA PRO A 90 19.23 -27.72 -13.41
C PRO A 90 18.14 -28.52 -12.69
N SER A 91 18.52 -29.31 -11.68
CA SER A 91 17.55 -29.99 -10.81
C SER A 91 16.67 -28.94 -10.08
N PRO A 92 15.33 -29.08 -10.11
CA PRO A 92 14.44 -28.21 -9.35
C PRO A 92 14.25 -28.65 -7.88
N ILE A 93 14.83 -29.80 -7.49
CA ILE A 93 14.61 -30.46 -6.20
C ILE A 93 15.91 -30.97 -5.58
N ASP A 94 15.89 -31.12 -4.27
CA ASP A 94 16.83 -31.98 -3.53
C ASP A 94 16.26 -33.40 -3.44
N LEU A 95 17.10 -34.40 -3.61
CA LEU A 95 16.73 -35.80 -3.38
C LEU A 95 17.59 -36.34 -2.24
N VAL A 96 16.97 -36.71 -1.12
CA VAL A 96 17.66 -37.12 0.10
C VAL A 96 17.31 -38.56 0.45
N ALA A 97 18.33 -39.38 0.74
CA ALA A 97 18.11 -40.74 1.22
C ALA A 97 17.47 -40.72 2.62
N THR A 98 16.34 -41.37 2.82
CA THR A 98 15.67 -41.47 4.14
C THR A 98 16.01 -42.78 4.86
N THR A 99 16.39 -43.81 4.10
CA THR A 99 16.99 -45.05 4.60
C THR A 99 18.32 -45.29 3.87
N PRO A 100 19.14 -46.29 4.27
CA PRO A 100 20.29 -46.69 3.47
C PRO A 100 19.81 -47.05 2.05
N CYS A 101 20.34 -46.34 1.06
CA CYS A 101 19.94 -46.48 -0.33
C CYS A 101 21.07 -47.05 -1.16
N ARG A 102 20.71 -47.82 -2.21
CA ARG A 102 21.63 -48.18 -3.29
C ARG A 102 21.06 -47.64 -4.58
N VAL A 103 21.83 -46.82 -5.29
CA VAL A 103 21.40 -46.17 -6.53
C VAL A 103 22.26 -46.66 -7.67
N LEU A 104 21.62 -47.09 -8.75
CA LEU A 104 22.27 -47.31 -10.04
C LEU A 104 22.43 -45.96 -10.75
N MET A 105 23.66 -45.56 -11.00
CA MET A 105 24.03 -44.30 -11.66
C MET A 105 24.49 -44.60 -13.08
N ILE A 106 23.74 -44.13 -14.07
CA ILE A 106 24.03 -44.29 -15.49
C ILE A 106 24.57 -42.98 -16.05
N PRO A 107 25.74 -42.93 -16.70
CA PRO A 107 26.27 -41.69 -17.27
C PRO A 107 25.26 -40.96 -18.18
N GLY A 108 25.12 -39.64 -18.02
CA GLY A 108 24.08 -38.86 -18.71
C GLY A 108 24.15 -38.95 -20.24
N ASN A 109 25.36 -38.99 -20.81
CA ASN A 109 25.57 -39.17 -22.24
C ASN A 109 25.12 -40.54 -22.77
N LEU A 110 25.18 -41.57 -21.93
CA LEU A 110 24.73 -42.92 -22.26
C LEU A 110 23.19 -42.99 -22.22
N PHE A 111 22.58 -42.37 -21.22
CA PHE A 111 21.13 -42.19 -21.13
C PHE A 111 20.56 -41.39 -22.32
N GLN A 112 21.15 -40.24 -22.66
CA GLN A 112 20.69 -39.42 -23.79
C GLN A 112 20.74 -40.17 -25.13
N ARG A 113 21.83 -40.93 -25.39
CA ARG A 113 21.93 -41.79 -26.59
C ARG A 113 20.87 -42.89 -26.61
N TRP A 114 20.57 -43.49 -25.46
CA TRP A 114 19.49 -44.47 -25.36
C TRP A 114 18.15 -43.83 -25.74
N VAL A 115 17.80 -42.69 -25.14
CA VAL A 115 16.54 -41.99 -25.41
C VAL A 115 16.40 -41.55 -26.88
N GLN A 116 17.47 -41.08 -27.51
CA GLN A 116 17.47 -40.66 -28.92
C GLN A 116 17.21 -41.83 -29.88
N LEU A 117 17.61 -43.04 -29.53
CA LEU A 117 17.56 -44.22 -30.40
C LEU A 117 16.40 -45.17 -30.08
N ASP A 118 15.62 -44.87 -29.04
CA ASP A 118 14.49 -45.66 -28.58
C ASP A 118 13.24 -44.77 -28.40
N PRO A 119 12.31 -44.75 -29.38
CA PRO A 119 11.07 -43.98 -29.30
C PRO A 119 10.18 -44.35 -28.11
N ILE A 120 10.27 -45.58 -27.59
CA ILE A 120 9.48 -46.04 -26.44
C ILE A 120 10.03 -45.39 -25.17
N ALA A 121 11.35 -45.39 -25.00
CA ALA A 121 12.03 -44.68 -23.91
C ALA A 121 11.72 -43.17 -23.96
N LEU A 122 11.83 -42.52 -25.12
CA LEU A 122 11.50 -41.10 -25.27
C LEU A 122 10.07 -40.81 -24.81
N ARG A 123 9.07 -41.57 -25.28
CA ARG A 123 7.68 -41.38 -24.87
C ARG A 123 7.48 -41.59 -23.37
N ARG A 124 8.15 -42.57 -22.76
CA ARG A 124 8.08 -42.86 -21.31
C ARG A 124 8.65 -41.69 -20.50
N PHE A 125 9.84 -41.22 -20.84
CA PHE A 125 10.47 -40.13 -20.10
C PHE A 125 9.77 -38.79 -20.34
N SER A 126 9.29 -38.49 -21.55
CA SER A 126 8.47 -37.29 -21.78
C SER A 126 7.19 -37.27 -20.92
N LYS A 127 6.53 -38.41 -20.73
CA LYS A 127 5.38 -38.52 -19.80
C LYS A 127 5.80 -38.33 -18.34
N SER A 128 6.95 -38.85 -17.95
CA SER A 128 7.50 -38.65 -16.60
C SER A 128 7.77 -37.17 -16.33
N ILE A 129 8.44 -36.49 -17.27
CA ILE A 129 8.74 -35.06 -17.20
C ILE A 129 7.43 -34.28 -17.05
N ALA A 130 6.45 -34.49 -17.93
CA ALA A 130 5.18 -33.79 -17.86
C ALA A 130 4.48 -33.97 -16.50
N ARG A 131 4.40 -35.21 -16.00
CA ARG A 131 3.79 -35.51 -14.70
C ARG A 131 4.53 -34.83 -13.54
N ARG A 132 5.86 -34.90 -13.53
CA ARG A 132 6.70 -34.33 -12.46
C ARG A 132 6.70 -32.80 -12.49
N SER A 133 6.74 -32.19 -13.67
CA SER A 133 6.57 -30.75 -13.85
C SER A 133 5.27 -30.26 -13.22
N THR A 134 4.13 -30.94 -13.47
CA THR A 134 2.86 -30.57 -12.85
C THR A 134 2.88 -30.68 -11.32
N ILE A 135 3.48 -31.73 -10.76
CA ILE A 135 3.59 -31.90 -9.29
C ILE A 135 4.44 -30.77 -8.68
N ILE A 136 5.58 -30.47 -9.30
CA ILE A 136 6.49 -29.40 -8.84
C ILE A 136 5.79 -28.04 -8.94
N GLU A 137 5.14 -27.73 -10.07
CA GLU A 137 4.40 -26.47 -10.26
C GLU A 137 3.30 -26.29 -9.22
N HIS A 138 2.49 -27.34 -8.96
CA HIS A 138 1.46 -27.30 -7.94
C HIS A 138 2.03 -27.06 -6.54
N ALA A 139 3.08 -27.79 -6.16
CA ALA A 139 3.70 -27.64 -4.85
C ALA A 139 4.35 -26.26 -4.69
N GLN A 140 5.00 -25.72 -5.72
CA GLN A 140 5.52 -24.35 -5.72
C GLN A 140 4.39 -23.32 -5.57
N GLN A 141 3.24 -23.55 -6.21
CA GLN A 141 2.10 -22.66 -6.11
C GLN A 141 1.47 -22.69 -4.70
N GLU A 142 1.38 -23.86 -4.07
CA GLU A 142 0.93 -23.98 -2.66
C GLU A 142 1.87 -23.26 -1.69
N ILE A 143 3.19 -23.44 -1.83
CA ILE A 143 4.19 -22.73 -1.02
C ILE A 143 4.03 -21.20 -1.18
N ARG A 144 3.89 -20.73 -2.43
CA ARG A 144 3.66 -19.30 -2.69
C ARG A 144 2.37 -18.79 -2.05
N MET A 145 1.29 -19.57 -2.11
CA MET A 145 0.02 -19.20 -1.49
C MET A 145 0.10 -19.16 0.04
N GLU A 146 0.75 -20.14 0.67
CA GLU A 146 0.96 -20.18 2.12
C GLU A 146 1.81 -18.99 2.59
N ARG A 147 2.90 -18.69 1.88
CA ARG A 147 3.76 -17.52 2.13
C ARG A 147 2.99 -16.22 1.96
N ALA A 148 2.27 -16.05 0.85
CA ALA A 148 1.46 -14.86 0.62
C ALA A 148 0.38 -14.67 1.69
N GLN A 149 -0.19 -15.75 2.22
CA GLN A 149 -1.18 -15.71 3.30
C GLN A 149 -0.56 -15.32 4.66
N GLN A 150 0.66 -15.75 4.94
CA GLN A 150 1.40 -15.37 6.13
C GLN A 150 1.86 -13.90 6.06
N GLU A 151 2.46 -13.50 4.94
CA GLU A 151 2.86 -12.12 4.66
C GLU A 151 1.65 -11.18 4.74
N ALA A 152 0.51 -11.55 4.15
CA ALA A 152 -0.72 -10.75 4.24
C ALA A 152 -1.28 -10.62 5.67
N ASN A 153 -0.93 -11.51 6.59
CA ASN A 153 -1.33 -11.37 7.99
C ASN A 153 -0.40 -10.45 8.78
N GLU A 154 0.89 -10.43 8.44
CA GLU A 154 1.90 -9.59 9.10
C GLU A 154 1.91 -8.16 8.55
N ASP A 155 1.68 -8.02 7.24
CA ASP A 155 1.59 -6.76 6.53
C ASP A 155 0.32 -6.70 5.66
N PRO A 156 -0.87 -6.56 6.30
CA PRO A 156 -2.15 -6.58 5.60
C PRO A 156 -2.35 -5.41 4.64
N TYR A 157 -1.46 -4.41 4.67
CA TYR A 157 -1.52 -3.25 3.79
C TYR A 157 -0.39 -3.24 2.76
N GLY A 158 0.57 -4.16 2.75
CA GLY A 158 1.67 -4.18 1.77
C GLY A 158 2.65 -3.01 1.92
N LEU A 159 2.90 -2.57 3.15
CA LEU A 159 3.88 -1.54 3.48
C LEU A 159 5.34 -2.02 3.33
N GLY A 160 5.60 -3.32 3.51
CA GLY A 160 6.89 -3.97 3.26
C GLY A 160 7.26 -4.06 1.78
N LEU A 161 6.34 -3.71 0.88
CA LEU A 161 6.50 -3.79 -0.58
C LEU A 161 6.74 -5.21 -1.12
N THR A 162 6.65 -6.24 -0.29
CA THR A 162 6.69 -7.65 -0.67
C THR A 162 5.40 -8.04 -1.39
N LEU A 163 5.34 -7.72 -2.68
CA LEU A 163 4.23 -8.08 -3.57
C LEU A 163 4.74 -9.07 -4.62
N GLY A 164 3.86 -9.96 -5.08
CA GLY A 164 4.25 -11.25 -5.67
C GLY A 164 5.29 -11.24 -6.80
N ASP A 165 5.35 -10.20 -7.64
CA ASP A 165 6.41 -10.04 -8.64
C ASP A 165 7.37 -8.93 -8.17
N PRO A 166 8.69 -9.21 -8.02
CA PRO A 166 9.70 -8.21 -7.72
C PRO A 166 9.61 -6.96 -8.60
N GLN A 167 9.76 -5.79 -8.00
CA GLN A 167 9.78 -4.49 -8.64
C GLN A 167 10.98 -3.69 -8.15
N LYS A 168 11.50 -2.85 -9.05
CA LYS A 168 12.57 -1.88 -8.81
C LYS A 168 12.03 -0.49 -9.10
N ILE A 169 11.71 0.26 -8.06
CA ILE A 169 10.85 1.45 -8.14
C ILE A 169 11.64 2.68 -7.73
N LEU A 170 11.68 3.67 -8.62
CA LEU A 170 12.22 4.98 -8.33
C LEU A 170 11.11 5.92 -7.89
N VAL A 171 11.23 6.49 -6.69
CA VAL A 171 10.30 7.48 -6.14
C VAL A 171 10.94 8.85 -6.12
N LEU A 172 10.24 9.86 -6.65
CA LEU A 172 10.74 11.22 -6.81
C LEU A 172 9.85 12.25 -6.11
N ASN A 173 10.50 13.20 -5.43
CA ASN A 173 9.86 14.36 -4.81
C ASN A 173 10.67 15.61 -5.15
N LEU A 174 10.30 16.25 -6.26
CA LEU A 174 10.93 17.47 -6.75
C LEU A 174 10.32 18.71 -6.07
N ARG A 175 11.17 19.64 -5.61
CA ARG A 175 10.80 20.90 -4.97
C ARG A 175 11.61 22.05 -5.59
N THR A 176 11.22 23.29 -5.36
CA THR A 176 11.85 24.47 -5.98
C THR A 176 13.36 24.58 -5.76
N GLY A 177 13.92 24.05 -4.66
CA GLY A 177 15.36 24.10 -4.38
C GLY A 177 15.98 22.75 -3.99
N SER A 178 15.24 21.66 -4.13
CA SER A 178 15.73 20.33 -3.77
C SER A 178 15.02 19.20 -4.51
N LEU A 179 15.69 18.07 -4.61
CA LEU A 179 15.17 16.80 -5.08
C LEU A 179 15.37 15.77 -3.97
N LYS A 180 14.32 15.07 -3.55
CA LYS A 180 14.48 13.82 -2.79
C LYS A 180 14.12 12.66 -3.70
N TYR A 181 14.94 11.62 -3.69
CA TYR A 181 14.68 10.38 -4.42
C TYR A 181 14.91 9.18 -3.51
N ARG A 182 14.07 8.15 -3.70
CA ARG A 182 14.19 6.87 -3.01
C ARG A 182 14.12 5.78 -4.06
N PHE A 183 14.98 4.79 -3.98
CA PHE A 183 14.89 3.60 -4.81
C PHE A 183 14.53 2.42 -3.92
N PHE A 184 13.53 1.67 -4.34
CA PHE A 184 13.07 0.47 -3.66
C PHE A 184 13.28 -0.75 -4.55
N ASP A 185 14.02 -1.72 -4.04
CA ASP A 185 14.09 -3.06 -4.59
C ASP A 185 13.22 -3.95 -3.69
N THR A 186 12.12 -4.47 -4.24
CA THR A 186 11.16 -5.24 -3.45
C THR A 186 11.57 -6.70 -3.27
N GLU A 187 12.64 -7.15 -3.94
CA GLU A 187 13.23 -8.48 -3.74
C GLU A 187 14.34 -8.43 -2.69
N ASP A 188 15.18 -7.39 -2.72
CA ASP A 188 16.29 -7.22 -1.79
C ASP A 188 16.35 -5.79 -1.22
N GLU A 189 15.81 -5.59 -0.01
CA GLU A 189 15.84 -4.29 0.66
C GLU A 189 17.27 -3.75 0.91
N ALA A 190 18.32 -4.59 0.86
CA ALA A 190 19.70 -4.13 0.97
C ALA A 190 20.13 -3.24 -0.21
N ASN A 191 19.40 -3.30 -1.33
CA ASN A 191 19.58 -2.44 -2.49
C ASN A 191 18.77 -1.13 -2.40
N ASN A 192 18.02 -0.91 -1.31
CA ASN A 192 17.30 0.35 -1.15
C ASN A 192 18.26 1.54 -1.06
N VAL A 193 17.87 2.63 -1.69
CA VAL A 193 18.62 3.89 -1.70
C VAL A 193 17.75 5.02 -1.19
N GLU A 194 18.35 5.91 -0.40
CA GLU A 194 17.82 7.24 -0.16
C GLU A 194 18.80 8.28 -0.66
N GLY A 195 18.33 9.26 -1.43
CA GLY A 195 19.17 10.35 -1.88
C GLY A 195 18.45 11.68 -1.89
N GLN A 196 19.25 12.73 -1.78
CA GLN A 196 18.77 14.09 -1.73
C GLN A 196 19.76 15.01 -2.45
N VAL A 197 19.25 15.91 -3.28
CA VAL A 197 19.99 17.02 -3.85
C VAL A 197 19.44 18.30 -3.25
N GLU A 198 20.30 19.10 -2.63
CA GLU A 198 19.96 20.36 -1.97
C GLU A 198 20.64 21.53 -2.66
N TRP A 199 20.07 22.72 -2.47
CA TRP A 199 20.58 23.98 -3.01
C TRP A 199 20.68 23.97 -4.55
N ILE A 200 19.71 23.32 -5.21
CA ILE A 200 19.57 23.35 -6.67
C ILE A 200 19.53 24.80 -7.16
N ASP A 201 20.16 25.04 -8.32
CA ASP A 201 20.39 26.35 -8.92
C ASP A 201 21.34 27.29 -8.12
N GLN A 202 22.01 26.78 -7.09
CA GLN A 202 23.02 27.54 -6.31
C GLN A 202 24.44 26.97 -6.49
N PRO A 203 25.51 27.79 -6.40
CA PRO A 203 26.91 27.37 -6.61
C PRO A 203 27.43 26.23 -5.72
N GLY A 204 26.71 25.87 -4.66
CA GLY A 204 27.06 24.81 -3.72
C GLY A 204 26.05 23.67 -3.71
N THR A 205 25.43 23.35 -4.87
CA THR A 205 24.49 22.24 -4.99
C THR A 205 25.16 20.96 -4.51
N LEU A 206 24.53 20.28 -3.55
CA LEU A 206 25.08 19.12 -2.87
C LEU A 206 24.14 17.94 -3.02
N GLN A 207 24.68 16.78 -3.37
CA GLN A 207 23.97 15.51 -3.40
C GLN A 207 24.47 14.60 -2.26
N THR A 208 23.54 14.13 -1.45
CA THR A 208 23.75 13.03 -0.50
C THR A 208 23.09 11.77 -1.06
N HIS A 209 23.77 10.63 -0.97
CA HIS A 209 23.34 9.34 -1.48
C HIS A 209 23.65 8.24 -0.47
N ASN A 210 22.61 7.65 0.07
CA ASN A 210 22.65 6.69 1.17
C ASN A 210 22.24 5.31 0.66
N THR A 211 23.10 4.34 0.92
CA THR A 211 22.91 2.93 0.56
C THR A 211 23.28 2.06 1.77
N SER A 212 23.05 0.74 1.66
CA SER A 212 23.57 -0.23 2.65
C SER A 212 25.10 -0.18 2.82
N ARG A 213 25.84 0.39 1.86
CA ARG A 213 27.30 0.57 1.90
C ARG A 213 27.75 1.82 2.67
N GLY A 214 26.82 2.72 3.01
CA GLY A 214 27.09 3.96 3.72
C GLY A 214 26.50 5.20 3.03
N GLU A 215 26.78 6.35 3.63
CA GLU A 215 26.43 7.68 3.13
C GLU A 215 27.57 8.26 2.28
N PHE A 216 27.22 8.77 1.09
CA PHE A 216 28.14 9.38 0.14
C PHE A 216 27.68 10.79 -0.22
N THR A 217 28.61 11.73 -0.29
CA THR A 217 28.32 13.13 -0.60
C THR A 217 29.07 13.59 -1.84
N PHE A 218 28.40 14.32 -2.73
CA PHE A 218 28.91 14.80 -4.00
C PHE A 218 28.59 16.28 -4.18
N GLU A 219 29.60 17.09 -4.49
CA GLU A 219 29.41 18.49 -4.90
C GLU A 219 29.10 18.55 -6.40
N LEU A 220 27.96 19.13 -6.76
CA LEU A 220 27.50 19.26 -8.15
C LEU A 220 27.75 20.65 -8.75
N GLY A 221 28.35 21.58 -7.98
CA GLY A 221 28.52 22.96 -8.39
C GLY A 221 27.18 23.69 -8.44
N GLN A 222 26.85 24.33 -9.57
CA GLN A 222 25.53 24.93 -9.81
C GLN A 222 24.74 24.05 -10.78
N ALA A 223 23.96 23.12 -10.24
CA ALA A 223 23.16 22.20 -11.05
C ALA A 223 21.68 22.59 -11.06
N SER A 224 21.07 22.51 -12.23
CA SER A 224 19.63 22.65 -12.45
C SER A 224 18.85 21.43 -11.98
N HIS A 225 17.52 21.52 -11.90
CA HIS A 225 16.67 20.35 -11.57
C HIS A 225 16.85 19.17 -12.54
N LYS A 226 17.05 19.44 -13.83
CA LYS A 226 17.26 18.37 -14.83
C LYS A 226 18.61 17.69 -14.62
N GLU A 227 19.66 18.46 -14.34
CA GLU A 227 20.99 17.92 -13.99
C GLU A 227 20.97 17.17 -12.66
N ALA A 228 20.20 17.63 -11.67
CA ALA A 228 20.01 16.94 -10.40
C ALA A 228 19.30 15.58 -10.56
N LEU A 229 18.28 15.51 -11.43
CA LEU A 229 17.62 14.25 -11.78
C LEU A 229 18.58 13.29 -12.50
N GLN A 230 19.35 13.80 -13.47
CA GLN A 230 20.37 13.00 -14.14
C GLN A 230 21.41 12.48 -13.15
N ALA A 231 21.91 13.33 -12.24
CA ALA A 231 22.85 12.93 -11.21
C ALA A 231 22.27 11.86 -10.27
N ALA A 232 20.98 11.95 -9.91
CA ALA A 232 20.31 10.93 -9.12
C ALA A 232 20.28 9.57 -9.83
N LEU A 233 19.95 9.56 -11.13
CA LEU A 233 20.01 8.35 -11.95
C LEU A 233 21.44 7.81 -12.03
N ASP A 234 22.41 8.65 -12.41
CA ASP A 234 23.81 8.25 -12.55
C ASP A 234 24.37 7.61 -11.28
N ARG A 235 23.96 8.07 -10.08
CA ARG A 235 24.35 7.45 -8.81
C ARG A 235 23.79 6.03 -8.65
N LEU A 236 22.57 5.75 -9.11
CA LEU A 236 21.95 4.43 -8.98
C LEU A 236 22.72 3.33 -9.74
N VAL A 237 23.37 3.69 -10.86
CA VAL A 237 24.18 2.76 -11.67
C VAL A 237 25.70 2.93 -11.49
N ASP A 238 26.11 3.78 -10.56
CA ASP A 238 27.53 4.03 -10.33
C ASP A 238 28.22 2.73 -9.84
N PRO A 239 29.33 2.28 -10.44
CA PRO A 239 29.96 1.02 -10.05
C PRO A 239 30.43 0.93 -8.59
N LYS A 240 30.63 2.08 -7.92
CA LYS A 240 31.11 2.14 -6.53
C LYS A 240 29.97 2.29 -5.54
N VAL A 241 29.04 3.21 -5.83
CA VAL A 241 28.00 3.62 -4.87
C VAL A 241 26.59 3.19 -5.29
N GLY A 242 26.41 2.76 -6.53
CA GLY A 242 25.14 2.32 -7.08
C GLY A 242 24.74 0.91 -6.67
N VAL A 243 23.48 0.61 -6.97
CA VAL A 243 22.79 -0.64 -6.67
C VAL A 243 22.23 -1.33 -7.92
N LEU A 244 22.33 -0.68 -9.08
CA LEU A 244 21.89 -1.18 -10.37
C LEU A 244 23.08 -1.38 -11.32
N GLU A 245 23.00 -2.35 -12.21
CA GLU A 245 23.91 -2.51 -13.34
C GLU A 245 23.52 -1.58 -14.50
N SER A 246 22.22 -1.33 -14.67
CA SER A 246 21.70 -0.46 -15.73
C SER A 246 20.38 0.23 -15.38
N MET A 247 20.07 1.33 -16.05
CA MET A 247 18.79 2.04 -15.90
C MET A 247 17.58 1.21 -16.33
N GLY A 248 17.79 0.23 -17.22
CA GLY A 248 16.73 -0.66 -17.72
C GLY A 248 16.15 -1.59 -16.65
N GLU A 249 16.80 -1.67 -15.48
CA GLU A 249 16.29 -2.40 -14.33
C GLU A 249 15.18 -1.66 -13.59
N ILE A 250 15.02 -0.34 -13.79
CA ILE A 250 13.94 0.43 -13.18
C ILE A 250 12.62 0.01 -13.84
N THR A 251 11.75 -0.59 -13.04
CA THR A 251 10.45 -1.12 -13.49
C THR A 251 9.31 -0.10 -13.45
N ALA A 252 9.41 0.92 -12.60
CA ALA A 252 8.40 1.97 -12.47
C ALA A 252 8.97 3.24 -11.81
N VAL A 253 8.33 4.39 -12.08
CA VAL A 253 8.64 5.65 -11.41
C VAL A 253 7.41 6.23 -10.71
N GLY A 254 7.48 6.40 -9.39
CA GLY A 254 6.46 7.06 -8.58
C GLY A 254 6.79 8.54 -8.36
N HIS A 255 5.88 9.43 -8.73
CA HIS A 255 6.03 10.87 -8.57
C HIS A 255 5.11 11.38 -7.47
N ARG A 256 5.66 12.04 -6.45
CA ARG A 256 4.85 12.85 -5.56
C ARG A 256 4.34 14.07 -6.31
N VAL A 257 3.03 14.32 -6.25
CA VAL A 257 2.41 15.55 -6.76
C VAL A 257 1.62 16.21 -5.65
N VAL A 258 1.79 17.51 -5.45
CA VAL A 258 1.12 18.20 -4.33
C VAL A 258 -0.39 18.31 -4.53
N HIS A 259 -0.87 18.74 -5.70
CA HIS A 259 -2.29 19.00 -5.90
C HIS A 259 -2.89 18.17 -7.04
N GLY A 260 -3.89 17.33 -6.74
CA GLY A 260 -4.67 16.55 -7.72
C GLY A 260 -6.04 17.16 -8.08
N GLY A 261 -6.40 18.27 -7.45
CA GLY A 261 -7.70 18.92 -7.67
C GLY A 261 -8.84 18.08 -7.10
N ASP A 262 -10.04 18.24 -7.64
CA ASP A 262 -11.18 17.37 -7.43
C ASP A 262 -11.22 16.18 -8.41
N ARG A 263 -10.32 16.17 -9.40
CA ARG A 263 -10.25 15.14 -10.44
C ARG A 263 -9.61 13.84 -9.96
N TYR A 264 -8.56 13.92 -9.14
CA TYR A 264 -7.78 12.76 -8.72
C TYR A 264 -7.94 12.46 -7.22
N SER A 265 -8.69 11.41 -6.91
CA SER A 265 -8.86 10.84 -5.55
C SER A 265 -7.93 9.66 -5.25
N ASP A 266 -7.25 9.17 -6.28
CA ASP A 266 -6.40 7.99 -6.25
C ASP A 266 -5.15 8.25 -7.10
N PRO A 267 -4.07 7.48 -6.89
CA PRO A 267 -2.92 7.56 -7.77
C PRO A 267 -3.25 7.06 -9.17
N VAL A 268 -2.58 7.62 -10.17
CA VAL A 268 -2.86 7.38 -11.58
C VAL A 268 -1.58 7.18 -12.38
N ILE A 269 -1.65 6.30 -13.38
CA ILE A 269 -0.59 6.20 -14.39
C ILE A 269 -0.60 7.49 -15.20
N ILE A 270 0.57 8.07 -15.41
CA ILE A 270 0.74 9.34 -16.08
C ILE A 270 0.75 9.11 -17.59
N ASP A 271 -0.24 9.69 -18.25
CA ASP A 271 -0.27 9.92 -19.69
C ASP A 271 -0.23 11.43 -20.00
N GLY A 272 -0.39 11.80 -21.27
CA GLY A 272 -0.41 13.19 -21.69
C GLY A 272 -1.55 14.01 -21.08
N GLU A 273 -2.73 13.41 -20.86
CA GLU A 273 -3.89 14.11 -20.29
C GLU A 273 -3.68 14.37 -18.79
N VAL A 274 -3.12 13.40 -18.07
CA VAL A 274 -2.75 13.55 -16.66
C VAL A 274 -1.73 14.65 -16.49
N LEU A 275 -0.68 14.68 -17.31
CA LEU A 275 0.37 15.70 -17.25
C LEU A 275 -0.20 17.11 -17.50
N GLU A 276 -1.04 17.28 -18.51
CA GLU A 276 -1.72 18.55 -18.77
C GLU A 276 -2.64 18.97 -17.62
N THR A 277 -3.33 18.01 -16.99
CA THR A 277 -4.15 18.31 -15.82
C THR A 277 -3.29 18.80 -14.66
N ILE A 278 -2.16 18.14 -14.36
CA ILE A 278 -1.22 18.56 -13.30
C ILE A 278 -0.73 20.00 -13.55
N ARG A 279 -0.40 20.34 -14.81
CA ARG A 279 -0.02 21.70 -15.22
C ARG A 279 -1.16 22.69 -14.98
N SER A 280 -2.38 22.37 -15.37
CA SER A 280 -3.54 23.26 -15.21
C SER A 280 -3.84 23.60 -13.74
N LEU A 281 -3.51 22.71 -12.80
CA LEU A 281 -3.69 22.89 -11.36
C LEU A 281 -2.63 23.81 -10.72
N ALA A 282 -1.72 24.40 -11.51
CA ALA A 282 -0.74 25.38 -11.04
C ALA A 282 -1.40 26.57 -10.30
N HIS A 283 -2.61 26.98 -10.67
CA HIS A 283 -3.33 28.06 -9.97
C HIS A 283 -3.71 27.71 -8.50
N LEU A 284 -3.80 26.42 -8.15
CA LEU A 284 -4.05 25.96 -6.78
C LEU A 284 -2.77 25.72 -5.98
N ALA A 285 -1.67 25.38 -6.66
CA ALA A 285 -0.37 25.11 -6.03
C ALA A 285 0.79 25.67 -6.87
N PRO A 286 0.93 27.01 -6.99
CA PRO A 286 1.82 27.66 -7.95
C PRO A 286 3.29 27.38 -7.70
N LEU A 287 3.68 27.19 -6.43
CA LEU A 287 5.05 26.88 -6.04
C LEU A 287 5.42 25.39 -6.15
N HIS A 288 4.49 24.51 -6.52
CA HIS A 288 4.70 23.05 -6.45
C HIS A 288 4.36 22.35 -7.76
N ASN A 289 3.11 22.45 -8.23
CA ASN A 289 2.64 21.69 -9.39
C ASN A 289 3.44 21.94 -10.69
N PRO A 290 3.87 23.18 -11.01
CA PRO A 290 4.72 23.40 -12.19
C PRO A 290 6.04 22.63 -12.14
N VAL A 291 6.69 22.60 -10.97
CA VAL A 291 7.95 21.87 -10.78
C VAL A 291 7.72 20.36 -10.90
N HIS A 292 6.64 19.84 -10.33
CA HIS A 292 6.27 18.43 -10.50
C HIS A 292 6.03 18.05 -11.96
N ALA A 293 5.30 18.87 -12.72
CA ALA A 293 5.05 18.62 -14.13
C ALA A 293 6.34 18.58 -14.97
N LEU A 294 7.28 19.50 -14.74
CA LEU A 294 8.58 19.49 -15.41
C LEU A 294 9.41 18.25 -15.05
N GLY A 295 9.43 17.88 -13.76
CA GLY A 295 10.12 16.66 -13.31
C GLY A 295 9.57 15.39 -13.95
N ILE A 296 8.25 15.29 -14.09
CA ILE A 296 7.58 14.18 -14.77
C ILE A 296 7.99 14.12 -16.24
N GLU A 297 7.92 15.26 -16.95
CA GLU A 297 8.27 15.36 -18.37
C GLU A 297 9.72 14.94 -18.63
N TRP A 298 10.68 15.48 -17.87
CA TRP A 298 12.08 15.10 -18.04
C TRP A 298 12.34 13.64 -17.70
N MET A 299 11.67 13.09 -16.70
CA MET A 299 11.83 11.68 -16.38
C MET A 299 11.23 10.78 -17.47
N GLN A 300 10.12 11.19 -18.11
CA GLN A 300 9.57 10.46 -19.26
C GLN A 300 10.48 10.55 -20.50
N GLU A 301 11.26 11.62 -20.65
CA GLU A 301 12.32 11.70 -21.66
C GLU A 301 13.48 10.75 -21.33
N LEU A 302 13.86 10.63 -20.05
CA LEU A 302 15.00 9.82 -19.59
C LEU A 302 14.68 8.32 -19.52
N LEU A 303 13.43 7.96 -19.20
CA LEU A 303 12.95 6.58 -19.04
C LEU A 303 11.62 6.36 -19.82
N PRO A 304 11.63 6.44 -21.16
CA PRO A 304 10.41 6.48 -21.97
C PRO A 304 9.58 5.18 -21.95
N ASP A 305 10.22 4.03 -21.74
CA ASP A 305 9.56 2.72 -21.74
C ASP A 305 9.08 2.30 -20.35
N VAL A 306 9.40 3.08 -19.31
CA VAL A 306 9.02 2.80 -17.93
C VAL A 306 7.67 3.46 -17.62
N PRO A 307 6.74 2.80 -16.91
CA PRO A 307 5.50 3.43 -16.47
C PRO A 307 5.74 4.43 -15.33
N HIS A 308 5.11 5.60 -15.45
CA HIS A 308 5.16 6.67 -14.44
C HIS A 308 3.81 6.76 -13.72
N VAL A 309 3.82 6.92 -12.40
CA VAL A 309 2.61 7.05 -11.58
C VAL A 309 2.65 8.34 -10.79
N ALA A 310 1.58 9.12 -10.80
CA ALA A 310 1.39 10.29 -9.95
C ALA A 310 0.64 9.90 -8.68
N VAL A 311 1.20 10.22 -7.51
CA VAL A 311 0.56 10.07 -6.20
C VAL A 311 0.35 11.45 -5.60
N PHE A 312 -0.92 11.81 -5.37
CA PHE A 312 -1.30 13.16 -4.95
C PHE A 312 -1.43 13.30 -3.44
N ASP A 313 -0.81 14.34 -2.86
CA ASP A 313 -0.95 14.66 -1.42
C ASP A 313 -2.41 14.95 -1.03
N THR A 314 -3.23 15.41 -1.97
CA THR A 314 -4.66 15.71 -1.76
C THR A 314 -5.57 14.48 -1.85
N ALA A 315 -5.09 13.35 -2.41
CA ALA A 315 -5.94 12.21 -2.77
C ALA A 315 -6.65 11.60 -1.55
N PHE A 316 -5.90 11.30 -0.48
CA PHE A 316 -6.44 10.68 0.73
C PHE A 316 -7.60 11.49 1.36
N HIS A 317 -7.55 12.81 1.20
CA HIS A 317 -8.52 13.75 1.75
C HIS A 317 -9.78 13.92 0.88
N GLN A 318 -9.84 13.35 -0.33
CA GLN A 318 -11.05 13.40 -1.17
C GLN A 318 -12.25 12.67 -0.55
N THR A 319 -12.01 11.87 0.48
CA THR A 319 -13.06 11.21 1.26
C THR A 319 -13.80 12.14 2.24
N MET A 320 -13.31 13.38 2.43
CA MET A 320 -13.94 14.38 3.30
C MET A 320 -15.38 14.69 2.87
N PRO A 321 -16.33 14.76 3.81
CA PRO A 321 -17.70 15.10 3.52
C PRO A 321 -17.89 16.60 3.19
N PRO A 322 -18.94 16.98 2.44
CA PRO A 322 -19.18 18.38 2.06
C PRO A 322 -19.20 19.39 3.20
N TYR A 323 -19.75 19.02 4.35
CA TYR A 323 -19.78 19.91 5.51
C TYR A 323 -18.40 20.19 6.12
N ALA A 324 -17.38 19.39 5.82
CA ALA A 324 -16.01 19.59 6.30
C ALA A 324 -15.16 20.37 5.29
N TYR A 325 -15.36 20.12 3.98
CA TYR A 325 -14.53 20.77 2.96
C TYR A 325 -15.08 22.10 2.42
N ARG A 326 -16.38 22.39 2.60
CA ARG A 326 -16.96 23.65 2.15
C ARG A 326 -16.62 24.77 3.13
N TYR A 327 -16.06 25.86 2.61
CA TYR A 327 -15.98 27.10 3.37
C TYR A 327 -17.35 27.79 3.40
N ALA A 328 -17.65 28.51 4.49
CA ALA A 328 -18.87 29.31 4.64
C ALA A 328 -18.79 30.61 3.80
N LEU A 329 -18.65 30.44 2.49
CA LEU A 329 -18.53 31.49 1.47
C LEU A 329 -19.66 31.33 0.43
N PRO A 330 -19.93 32.34 -0.41
CA PRO A 330 -20.92 32.23 -1.48
C PRO A 330 -20.71 31.00 -2.37
N GLU A 331 -21.79 30.30 -2.74
CA GLU A 331 -21.74 29.05 -3.52
C GLU A 331 -20.97 29.19 -4.84
N SER A 332 -21.08 30.35 -5.50
CA SER A 332 -20.40 30.64 -6.77
C SER A 332 -18.88 30.46 -6.67
N LEU A 333 -18.26 30.80 -5.53
CA LEU A 333 -16.83 30.64 -5.34
C LEU A 333 -16.39 29.17 -5.34
N TYR A 334 -17.24 28.26 -4.88
CA TYR A 334 -16.98 26.84 -5.01
C TYR A 334 -17.24 26.35 -6.44
N THR A 335 -18.39 26.69 -7.03
CA THR A 335 -18.78 26.13 -8.33
C THR A 335 -17.96 26.65 -9.50
N GLU A 336 -17.48 27.90 -9.43
CA GLU A 336 -16.75 28.56 -10.51
C GLU A 336 -15.23 28.50 -10.31
N HIS A 337 -14.75 28.52 -9.07
CA HIS A 337 -13.32 28.58 -8.75
C HIS A 337 -12.79 27.38 -7.96
N GLY A 338 -13.65 26.40 -7.63
CA GLY A 338 -13.23 25.21 -6.88
C GLY A 338 -12.73 25.52 -5.47
N ILE A 339 -13.16 26.63 -4.85
CA ILE A 339 -12.72 27.02 -3.51
C ILE A 339 -13.29 26.06 -2.48
N ARG A 340 -12.43 25.21 -1.93
CA ARG A 340 -12.73 24.20 -0.92
C ARG A 340 -11.47 23.82 -0.14
N ARG A 341 -11.64 23.11 0.97
CA ARG A 341 -10.56 22.37 1.61
C ARG A 341 -10.15 21.19 0.73
N TYR A 342 -8.87 21.08 0.43
CA TYR A 342 -8.28 19.91 -0.19
C TYR A 342 -7.49 19.09 0.83
N GLY A 343 -6.65 19.74 1.63
CA GLY A 343 -5.74 19.07 2.55
C GLY A 343 -4.48 18.52 1.88
N PHE A 344 -3.39 18.39 2.63
CA PHE A 344 -2.10 17.91 2.14
C PHE A 344 -1.47 16.97 3.16
N HIS A 345 -0.30 16.42 2.83
CA HIS A 345 0.32 15.31 3.57
C HIS A 345 -0.55 14.05 3.62
N GLY A 346 -1.50 13.89 2.68
CA GLY A 346 -2.42 12.75 2.65
C GLY A 346 -1.69 11.41 2.65
N THR A 347 -0.62 11.29 1.84
CA THR A 347 0.25 10.12 1.78
C THR A 347 0.87 9.78 3.15
N SER A 348 1.36 10.79 3.88
CA SER A 348 1.93 10.59 5.22
C SER A 348 0.87 10.19 6.24
N HIS A 349 -0.26 10.92 6.28
CA HIS A 349 -1.39 10.61 7.16
C HIS A 349 -1.93 9.20 6.95
N GLN A 350 -2.07 8.77 5.69
CA GLN A 350 -2.51 7.44 5.33
C GLN A 350 -1.49 6.38 5.73
N TYR A 351 -0.21 6.60 5.43
CA TYR A 351 0.88 5.68 5.76
C TYR A 351 0.93 5.40 7.26
N VAL A 352 1.04 6.43 8.10
CA VAL A 352 1.17 6.24 9.55
C VAL A 352 -0.08 5.63 10.17
N ALA A 353 -1.26 5.88 9.60
CA ALA A 353 -2.50 5.26 10.05
C ALA A 353 -2.57 3.77 9.71
N MET A 354 -2.07 3.36 8.54
CA MET A 354 -1.92 1.95 8.17
C MET A 354 -0.87 1.25 9.05
N VAL A 355 0.28 1.88 9.27
CA VAL A 355 1.32 1.37 10.19
C VAL A 355 0.77 1.18 11.60
N ALA A 356 0.01 2.16 12.11
CA ALA A 356 -0.66 2.04 13.41
C ALA A 356 -1.65 0.86 13.44
N ALA A 357 -2.44 0.69 12.40
CA ALA A 357 -3.40 -0.42 12.29
C ALA A 357 -2.69 -1.79 12.28
N THR A 358 -1.60 -1.93 11.50
CA THR A 358 -0.76 -3.14 11.49
C THR A 358 -0.18 -3.42 12.87
N HIS A 359 0.42 -2.41 13.51
CA HIS A 359 1.02 -2.55 14.85
C HIS A 359 -0.01 -2.99 15.91
N LEU A 360 -1.20 -2.40 15.87
CA LEU A 360 -2.30 -2.73 16.78
C LEU A 360 -2.98 -4.07 16.45
N LYS A 361 -2.63 -4.70 15.32
CA LYS A 361 -3.27 -5.90 14.77
C LYS A 361 -4.80 -5.71 14.62
N GLU A 362 -5.18 -4.49 14.25
CA GLU A 362 -6.57 -4.09 14.04
C GLU A 362 -6.78 -3.62 12.60
N ARG A 363 -8.01 -3.77 12.11
CA ARG A 363 -8.33 -3.30 10.76
C ARG A 363 -8.38 -1.77 10.76
N PHE A 364 -7.73 -1.14 9.78
CA PHE A 364 -7.74 0.32 9.59
C PHE A 364 -9.18 0.86 9.49
N SER A 365 -10.07 0.07 8.91
CA SER A 365 -11.50 0.34 8.80
C SER A 365 -12.30 0.21 10.11
N ARG A 366 -11.67 -0.03 11.25
CA ARG A 366 -12.31 -0.10 12.58
C ARG A 366 -11.80 0.95 13.56
N LEU A 367 -10.80 1.73 13.17
CA LEU A 367 -10.12 2.69 14.04
C LEU A 367 -10.57 4.12 13.75
N LYS A 368 -10.71 4.90 14.82
CA LYS A 368 -10.78 6.37 14.80
C LYS A 368 -9.42 6.92 15.20
N ILE A 369 -8.78 7.62 14.27
CA ILE A 369 -7.38 8.04 14.39
C ILE A 369 -7.30 9.55 14.19
N ILE A 370 -6.53 10.21 15.06
CA ILE A 370 -5.99 11.55 14.78
C ILE A 370 -4.50 11.37 14.50
N SER A 371 -4.06 11.83 13.35
CA SER A 371 -2.64 11.82 12.97
C SER A 371 -2.10 13.23 12.92
N CYS A 372 -1.02 13.47 13.65
CA CYS A 372 -0.32 14.75 13.77
C CYS A 372 1.00 14.68 13.00
N HIS A 373 1.00 15.16 11.76
CA HIS A 373 2.21 15.31 10.97
C HIS A 373 2.87 16.65 11.32
N LEU A 374 3.95 16.61 12.09
CA LEU A 374 4.64 17.78 12.61
C LEU A 374 6.04 17.87 11.98
N GLY A 375 6.15 18.47 10.79
CA GLY A 375 7.42 18.72 10.11
C GLY A 375 7.65 20.21 9.86
N GLU A 376 8.34 20.55 8.77
CA GLU A 376 8.43 21.94 8.29
C GLU A 376 7.03 22.51 7.98
N GLY A 377 6.22 21.70 7.30
CA GLY A 377 4.77 21.85 7.23
C GLY A 377 4.11 21.04 8.33
N ILE A 378 3.06 21.58 8.93
CA ILE A 378 2.34 20.93 10.03
C ILE A 378 0.87 20.74 9.65
N SER A 379 0.38 19.51 9.76
CA SER A 379 -1.04 19.20 9.55
C SER A 379 -1.53 18.13 10.52
N LEU A 380 -2.79 18.26 10.92
CA LEU A 380 -3.54 17.22 11.62
C LEU A 380 -4.61 16.66 10.70
N CYS A 381 -4.87 15.35 10.78
CA CYS A 381 -5.95 14.70 10.04
C CYS A 381 -6.80 13.84 10.98
N ALA A 382 -8.12 14.02 10.89
CA ALA A 382 -9.11 13.15 11.51
C ALA A 382 -9.48 12.03 10.54
N ILE A 383 -9.29 10.78 10.96
CA ILE A 383 -9.49 9.59 10.14
C ILE A 383 -10.53 8.70 10.82
N ASP A 384 -11.65 8.49 10.15
CA ASP A 384 -12.77 7.67 10.62
C ASP A 384 -12.84 6.40 9.76
N HIS A 385 -12.54 5.25 10.36
CA HIS A 385 -12.67 3.94 9.71
C HIS A 385 -11.98 3.88 8.34
N GLY A 386 -10.73 4.34 8.27
CA GLY A 386 -9.92 4.32 7.06
C GLY A 386 -10.11 5.52 6.11
N ARG A 387 -10.97 6.48 6.46
CA ARG A 387 -11.30 7.65 5.61
C ARG A 387 -10.92 8.95 6.29
N SER A 388 -10.27 9.85 5.57
CA SER A 388 -10.07 11.22 6.05
C SER A 388 -11.42 11.97 6.07
N ILE A 389 -11.84 12.42 7.25
CA ILE A 389 -13.08 13.17 7.42
C ILE A 389 -12.86 14.66 7.66
N ASP A 390 -11.65 15.05 8.08
CA ASP A 390 -11.22 16.43 8.26
C ASP A 390 -9.67 16.49 8.26
N THR A 391 -9.12 17.64 7.90
CA THR A 391 -7.68 17.93 7.91
C THR A 391 -7.42 19.41 8.10
N SER A 392 -6.37 19.78 8.83
CA SER A 392 -6.20 21.16 9.28
C SER A 392 -5.83 22.09 8.13
N MET A 393 -5.07 21.59 7.15
CA MET A 393 -4.73 22.33 5.94
C MET A 393 -5.94 22.52 5.03
N GLY A 394 -5.94 23.63 4.30
CA GLY A 394 -7.10 24.19 3.62
C GLY A 394 -7.14 23.89 2.13
N MET A 395 -7.57 24.91 1.38
CA MET A 395 -7.33 25.02 -0.07
C MET A 395 -5.82 25.03 -0.37
N THR A 396 -5.04 25.65 0.51
CA THR A 396 -3.58 25.74 0.42
C THR A 396 -2.93 25.17 1.67
N PRO A 397 -1.61 24.87 1.65
CA PRO A 397 -0.87 24.42 2.82
C PRO A 397 -0.67 25.49 3.91
N LEU A 398 -1.29 26.67 3.80
CA LEU A 398 -1.17 27.76 4.77
C LEU A 398 -2.11 27.62 5.97
N ALA A 399 -3.34 27.14 5.75
CA ALA A 399 -4.35 27.04 6.79
C ALA A 399 -4.00 25.98 7.84
N GLY A 400 -4.57 26.11 9.04
CA GLY A 400 -4.40 25.18 10.13
C GLY A 400 -3.48 25.68 11.23
N LEU A 401 -2.52 24.86 11.62
CA LEU A 401 -1.61 25.17 12.72
C LEU A 401 -0.52 26.15 12.28
N PRO A 402 0.01 26.98 13.20
CA PRO A 402 1.25 27.70 12.93
C PRO A 402 2.34 26.66 12.62
N MET A 403 3.10 26.92 11.57
CA MET A 403 4.18 26.04 11.12
C MET A 403 5.52 26.72 11.39
N VAL A 404 6.60 26.22 10.81
CA VAL A 404 7.91 26.82 11.01
C VAL A 404 7.95 28.26 10.49
N THR A 405 7.48 28.49 9.27
CA THR A 405 7.47 29.82 8.62
C THR A 405 6.08 30.29 8.18
N ARG A 406 5.06 29.43 8.30
CA ARG A 406 3.69 29.72 7.89
C ARG A 406 2.82 30.12 9.07
N SER A 407 1.95 31.10 8.89
CA SER A 407 1.10 31.65 9.96
C SER A 407 0.14 30.63 10.57
N GLY A 408 -0.36 29.68 9.76
CA GLY A 408 -1.56 28.93 10.13
C GLY A 408 -2.80 29.83 10.08
N ASP A 409 -3.82 29.43 10.84
CA ASP A 409 -5.08 30.15 10.97
C ASP A 409 -4.88 31.52 11.63
N ILE A 410 -5.32 32.56 10.93
CA ILE A 410 -5.43 33.94 11.40
C ILE A 410 -6.81 34.48 11.06
N ASP A 411 -7.19 35.61 11.66
CA ASP A 411 -8.39 36.34 11.26
C ASP A 411 -8.25 36.84 9.80
N PRO A 412 -9.13 36.46 8.86
CA PRO A 412 -9.08 36.94 7.48
C PRO A 412 -9.11 38.48 7.37
N ALA A 413 -9.67 39.20 8.35
CA ALA A 413 -9.69 40.65 8.36
C ALA A 413 -8.27 41.26 8.45
N ILE A 414 -7.30 40.54 9.03
CA ILE A 414 -5.89 40.96 9.10
C ILE A 414 -5.32 41.15 7.68
N VAL A 415 -5.65 40.26 6.74
CA VAL A 415 -5.22 40.37 5.34
C VAL A 415 -5.71 41.69 4.74
N THR A 416 -7.01 41.98 4.88
CA THR A 416 -7.58 43.23 4.36
C THR A 416 -7.04 44.48 5.05
N TYR A 417 -6.68 44.37 6.33
CA TYR A 417 -6.03 45.44 7.08
C TYR A 417 -4.64 45.73 6.52
N LEU A 418 -3.80 44.70 6.32
CA LEU A 418 -2.46 44.86 5.74
C LEU A 418 -2.51 45.44 4.32
N MET A 419 -3.47 45.01 3.50
CA MET A 419 -3.68 45.61 2.18
C MET A 419 -3.97 47.11 2.26
N ARG A 420 -4.80 47.54 3.22
CA ARG A 420 -5.09 48.96 3.45
C ARG A 420 -3.89 49.76 3.95
N THR A 421 -2.88 49.11 4.52
CA THR A 421 -1.59 49.74 4.86
C THR A 421 -0.64 49.90 3.66
N GLY A 422 -1.04 49.39 2.48
CA GLY A 422 -0.28 49.54 1.23
C GLY A 422 0.47 48.29 0.79
N MET A 423 0.36 47.17 1.52
CA MET A 423 0.95 45.90 1.08
C MET A 423 0.15 45.29 -0.08
N SER A 424 0.85 44.81 -1.10
CA SER A 424 0.29 44.03 -2.20
C SER A 424 -0.12 42.62 -1.75
N ALA A 425 -0.93 41.94 -2.57
CA ALA A 425 -1.32 40.55 -2.32
C ALA A 425 -0.09 39.63 -2.24
N ASP A 426 0.88 39.81 -3.14
CA ASP A 426 2.10 39.00 -3.21
C ASP A 426 3.00 39.21 -1.97
N GLU A 427 3.12 40.45 -1.48
CA GLU A 427 3.86 40.75 -0.25
C GLU A 427 3.21 40.11 0.98
N ILE A 428 1.87 40.10 1.05
CA ILE A 428 1.14 39.44 2.13
C ILE A 428 1.27 37.91 2.01
N GLU A 429 1.16 37.34 0.82
CA GLU A 429 1.36 35.91 0.60
C GLU A 429 2.76 35.49 1.05
N HIS A 430 3.79 36.27 0.70
CA HIS A 430 5.16 36.05 1.14
C HIS A 430 5.28 36.13 2.65
N LEU A 431 4.76 37.19 3.28
CA LEU A 431 4.74 37.37 4.74
C LEU A 431 4.13 36.15 5.44
N LEU A 432 2.95 35.70 4.99
CA LEU A 432 2.22 34.61 5.63
C LEU A 432 2.87 33.24 5.42
N ASN A 433 3.60 33.03 4.31
CA ASN A 433 4.23 31.74 3.99
C ASN A 433 5.70 31.61 4.41
N ARG A 434 6.43 32.72 4.54
CA ARG A 434 7.91 32.71 4.70
C ARG A 434 8.42 33.45 5.94
N GLU A 435 7.67 34.43 6.44
CA GLU A 435 8.09 35.32 7.53
C GLU A 435 7.22 35.22 8.79
N SER A 436 6.28 34.27 8.82
CA SER A 436 5.33 34.06 9.92
C SER A 436 5.66 32.79 10.72
N GLY A 437 4.67 32.22 11.42
CA GLY A 437 4.82 30.96 12.15
C GLY A 437 5.76 31.07 13.34
N MET A 438 6.42 29.96 13.66
CA MET A 438 7.38 29.91 14.77
C MET A 438 8.56 30.84 14.55
N LYS A 439 9.08 30.96 13.32
CA LYS A 439 10.11 31.92 12.91
C LYS A 439 9.70 33.35 13.26
N GLY A 440 8.51 33.77 12.83
CA GLY A 440 8.01 35.12 13.09
C GLY A 440 7.82 35.44 14.58
N LEU A 441 7.43 34.44 15.38
CA LEU A 441 7.24 34.60 16.83
C LEU A 441 8.56 34.60 17.61
N SER A 442 9.48 33.71 17.26
CA SER A 442 10.77 33.56 17.95
C SER A 442 11.77 34.64 17.54
N GLY A 443 11.73 35.08 16.28
CA GLY A 443 12.78 35.89 15.66
C GLY A 443 14.06 35.10 15.37
N LEU A 444 14.02 33.77 15.48
CA LEU A 444 15.09 32.84 15.11
C LEU A 444 14.98 32.45 13.64
N SER A 445 15.82 31.53 13.17
CA SER A 445 15.70 31.03 11.81
C SER A 445 14.48 30.12 11.63
N GLY A 446 14.27 29.68 10.38
CA GLY A 446 13.27 28.67 10.04
C GLY A 446 13.76 27.23 10.22
N ASP A 447 14.80 26.95 11.02
CA ASP A 447 15.22 25.57 11.31
C ASP A 447 14.30 24.94 12.37
N THR A 448 13.77 23.75 12.06
CA THR A 448 12.90 22.95 12.95
C THR A 448 13.53 22.56 14.29
N ARG A 449 14.87 22.59 14.41
CA ARG A 449 15.61 22.21 15.63
C ARG A 449 15.97 23.41 16.51
N GLU A 450 16.26 24.55 15.89
CA GLU A 450 16.75 25.74 16.61
C GLU A 450 15.71 26.25 17.63
N ILE A 451 14.43 26.26 17.26
CA ILE A 451 13.36 26.78 18.13
C ILE A 451 13.15 25.88 19.37
N PRO A 452 12.99 24.55 19.26
CA PRO A 452 12.98 23.67 20.42
C PRO A 452 14.21 23.80 21.32
N ASP A 453 15.41 23.89 20.74
CA ASP A 453 16.65 23.99 21.50
C ASP A 453 16.75 25.32 22.27
N ALA A 454 16.39 26.43 21.63
CA ALA A 454 16.32 27.75 22.26
C ALA A 454 15.26 27.78 23.36
N ALA A 455 14.10 27.15 23.16
CA ALA A 455 13.06 27.05 24.18
C ALA A 455 13.54 26.23 25.40
N ASN A 456 14.26 25.12 25.17
CA ASN A 456 14.87 24.32 26.24
C ASN A 456 15.97 25.10 26.99
N ALA A 457 16.68 26.00 26.29
CA ALA A 457 17.66 26.90 26.90
C ALA A 457 17.02 28.10 27.64
N GLY A 458 15.69 28.25 27.59
CA GLY A 458 14.95 29.29 28.31
C GLY A 458 14.78 30.61 27.55
N ASP A 459 14.93 30.62 26.22
CA ASP A 459 14.62 31.82 25.42
C ASP A 459 13.10 32.12 25.47
N PRO A 460 12.68 33.30 25.97
CA PRO A 460 11.26 33.59 26.15
C PRO A 460 10.43 33.61 24.86
N LYS A 461 11.03 34.00 23.73
CA LYS A 461 10.32 34.07 22.44
C LYS A 461 10.19 32.70 21.81
N ALA A 462 11.22 31.86 21.91
CA ALA A 462 11.16 30.47 21.48
C ALA A 462 10.16 29.66 22.32
N MET A 463 10.13 29.88 23.63
CA MET A 463 9.10 29.31 24.51
C MET A 463 7.69 29.73 24.09
N LEU A 464 7.46 31.02 23.83
CA LEU A 464 6.18 31.52 23.33
C LEU A 464 5.77 30.85 22.00
N ALA A 465 6.71 30.71 21.05
CA ALA A 465 6.45 30.04 19.79
C ALA A 465 6.02 28.57 19.98
N ALA A 466 6.70 27.84 20.87
CA ALA A 466 6.36 26.46 21.21
C ALA A 466 5.01 26.34 21.95
N GLU A 467 4.70 27.27 22.85
CA GLU A 467 3.41 27.34 23.55
C GLU A 467 2.26 27.61 22.59
N VAL A 468 2.43 28.54 21.64
CA VAL A 468 1.42 28.83 20.61
C VAL A 468 1.17 27.60 19.74
N LEU A 469 2.22 26.91 19.27
CA LEU A 469 2.09 25.67 18.50
C LEU A 469 1.35 24.59 19.28
N THR A 470 1.80 24.29 20.50
CA THR A 470 1.25 23.19 21.31
C THR A 470 -0.17 23.47 21.82
N TYR A 471 -0.50 24.74 22.09
CA TYR A 471 -1.88 25.15 22.34
C TYR A 471 -2.77 24.88 21.12
N ARG A 472 -2.32 25.25 19.91
CA ARG A 472 -3.09 24.98 18.68
C ARG A 472 -3.23 23.49 18.40
N LEU A 473 -2.18 22.70 18.64
CA LEU A 473 -2.23 21.23 18.57
C LEU A 473 -3.34 20.67 19.47
N ARG A 474 -3.37 21.05 20.75
CA ARG A 474 -4.43 20.62 21.68
C ARG A 474 -5.82 20.99 21.19
N THR A 475 -6.00 22.21 20.68
CA THR A 475 -7.31 22.67 20.20
C THR A 475 -7.80 21.85 19.01
N TYR A 476 -6.91 21.51 18.07
CA TYR A 476 -7.23 20.66 16.93
C TYR A 476 -7.50 19.20 17.36
N ILE A 477 -6.71 18.64 18.28
CA ILE A 477 -6.97 17.29 18.82
C ILE A 477 -8.36 17.23 19.47
N GLY A 478 -8.72 18.24 20.27
CA GLY A 478 -10.05 18.33 20.87
C GLY A 478 -11.17 18.44 19.83
N ALA A 479 -11.00 19.31 18.83
CA ALA A 479 -11.96 19.49 17.75
C ALA A 479 -12.18 18.20 16.95
N TYR A 480 -11.10 17.50 16.60
CA TYR A 480 -11.16 16.25 15.85
C TYR A 480 -11.65 15.07 16.67
N SER A 481 -11.36 15.03 17.97
CA SER A 481 -11.97 14.04 18.87
C SER A 481 -13.48 14.20 18.93
N ALA A 482 -13.98 15.44 18.93
CA ALA A 482 -15.40 15.74 18.86
C ALA A 482 -16.00 15.39 17.48
N ALA A 483 -15.31 15.73 16.39
CA ALA A 483 -15.75 15.40 15.02
C ALA A 483 -15.87 13.89 14.78
N LEU A 484 -14.94 13.11 15.34
CA LEU A 484 -14.95 11.64 15.29
C LEU A 484 -15.96 11.00 16.25
N GLY A 485 -16.41 11.72 17.29
CA GLY A 485 -17.27 11.17 18.34
C GLY A 485 -16.57 10.07 19.16
N GLY A 486 -15.27 10.23 19.40
CA GLY A 486 -14.39 9.25 20.05
C GLY A 486 -13.04 9.16 19.35
N LEU A 487 -12.04 8.63 20.05
CA LEU A 487 -10.67 8.50 19.55
C LEU A 487 -10.10 7.17 20.04
N ASP A 488 -9.49 6.40 19.15
CA ASP A 488 -8.80 5.15 19.49
C ASP A 488 -7.29 5.36 19.50
N VAL A 489 -6.77 6.14 18.54
CA VAL A 489 -5.32 6.34 18.35
C VAL A 489 -5.00 7.81 18.07
N LEU A 490 -4.02 8.36 18.79
CA LEU A 490 -3.36 9.63 18.51
C LEU A 490 -1.93 9.34 18.03
N ILE A 491 -1.59 9.76 16.82
CA ILE A 491 -0.28 9.49 16.21
C ILE A 491 0.51 10.80 16.12
N PHE A 492 1.78 10.76 16.52
CA PHE A 492 2.77 11.79 16.22
C PHE A 492 3.76 11.29 15.16
N THR A 493 3.96 12.08 14.12
CA THR A 493 4.89 11.78 13.03
C THR A 493 5.50 13.08 12.48
N GLY A 494 6.44 12.98 11.54
CA GLY A 494 7.18 14.11 10.99
C GLY A 494 8.31 14.55 11.91
N GLY A 495 9.28 15.30 11.37
CA GLY A 495 10.55 15.58 12.06
C GLY A 495 10.41 16.12 13.50
N ILE A 496 9.46 17.01 13.76
CA ILE A 496 9.19 17.51 15.13
C ILE A 496 8.41 16.46 15.93
N GLY A 497 7.41 15.82 15.34
CA GLY A 497 6.54 14.85 16.03
C GLY A 497 7.28 13.61 16.49
N GLU A 498 8.27 13.18 15.72
CA GLU A 498 9.14 12.01 15.98
C GLU A 498 10.19 12.32 17.05
N ASN A 499 10.78 13.51 17.03
CA ASN A 499 11.97 13.81 17.83
C ASN A 499 11.74 14.71 19.06
N ALA A 500 10.71 15.56 19.05
CA ALA A 500 10.50 16.56 20.11
C ALA A 500 9.56 16.05 21.22
N ALA A 501 10.09 15.30 22.19
CA ALA A 501 9.34 14.78 23.33
C ALA A 501 8.60 15.86 24.15
N GLY A 502 9.17 17.06 24.25
CA GLY A 502 8.55 18.22 24.91
C GLY A 502 7.27 18.67 24.21
N VAL A 503 7.29 18.77 22.87
CA VAL A 503 6.12 19.14 22.05
C VAL A 503 5.01 18.11 22.23
N ARG A 504 5.33 16.80 22.17
CA ARG A 504 4.34 15.74 22.42
C ARG A 504 3.73 15.84 23.83
N SER A 505 4.56 16.09 24.84
CA SER A 505 4.09 16.24 26.23
C SER A 505 3.11 17.41 26.38
N MET A 506 3.45 18.58 25.83
CA MET A 506 2.61 19.77 25.89
C MET A 506 1.32 19.61 25.07
N ALA A 507 1.40 18.93 23.92
CA ALA A 507 0.24 18.62 23.07
C ALA A 507 -0.74 17.63 23.71
N CYS A 508 -0.28 16.72 24.56
CA CYS A 508 -1.15 15.78 25.29
C CYS A 508 -1.65 16.32 26.65
N GLN A 509 -1.07 17.42 27.15
CA GLN A 509 -1.37 17.95 28.47
C GLN A 509 -2.85 18.35 28.60
N GLY A 510 -3.51 17.85 29.66
CA GLY A 510 -4.91 18.19 29.96
C GLY A 510 -5.94 17.40 29.15
N LEU A 511 -5.52 16.50 28.25
CA LEU A 511 -6.43 15.70 27.42
C LEU A 511 -6.91 14.39 28.07
N TRP A 512 -6.63 14.17 29.36
CA TRP A 512 -6.97 12.93 30.06
C TRP A 512 -8.47 12.64 30.09
N GLN A 513 -9.31 13.69 30.20
CA GLN A 513 -10.77 13.58 30.15
C GLN A 513 -11.27 13.09 28.78
N MET A 514 -10.46 13.28 27.73
CA MET A 514 -10.70 12.74 26.39
C MET A 514 -10.06 11.36 26.21
N GLY A 515 -9.52 10.76 27.27
CA GLY A 515 -8.91 9.43 27.26
C GLY A 515 -7.44 9.39 26.87
N VAL A 516 -6.80 10.54 26.60
CA VAL A 516 -5.39 10.63 26.22
C VAL A 516 -4.53 10.83 27.47
N LEU A 517 -3.77 9.80 27.83
CA LEU A 517 -2.81 9.86 28.93
C LEU A 517 -1.42 9.40 28.45
N LEU A 518 -0.46 10.30 28.52
CA LEU A 518 0.90 10.08 28.07
C LEU A 518 1.77 9.48 29.18
N ASP A 519 2.57 8.46 28.86
CA ASP A 519 3.65 7.98 29.72
C ASP A 519 4.90 8.86 29.52
N ALA A 520 5.20 9.69 30.52
CA ALA A 520 6.31 10.64 30.43
C ALA A 520 7.69 9.97 30.39
N VAL A 521 7.83 8.75 30.92
CA VAL A 521 9.10 8.02 30.91
C VAL A 521 9.33 7.45 29.52
N LYS A 522 8.34 6.74 28.95
CA LYS A 522 8.43 6.22 27.58
C LYS A 522 8.63 7.34 26.57
N ASN A 523 7.89 8.44 26.70
CA ASN A 523 7.98 9.57 25.80
C ASN A 523 9.38 10.20 25.73
N ARG A 524 10.08 10.29 26.86
CA ARG A 524 11.47 10.80 26.94
C ARG A 524 12.52 9.77 26.52
N ALA A 525 12.18 8.48 26.54
CA ALA A 525 13.10 7.40 26.20
C ALA A 525 13.30 7.22 24.70
N ILE A 526 12.41 7.79 23.87
CA ILE A 526 12.56 7.78 22.40
C ILE A 526 13.84 8.52 22.03
N ARG A 527 14.81 7.77 21.50
CA ARG A 527 16.08 8.30 20.97
C ARG A 527 16.08 8.36 19.45
N ASP A 528 15.41 7.41 18.83
CA ASP A 528 15.29 7.30 17.38
C ASP A 528 13.96 6.61 17.06
N ALA A 529 13.02 7.36 16.47
CA ALA A 529 11.73 6.81 16.05
C ALA A 529 11.78 6.19 14.64
N SER A 530 12.91 6.29 13.93
CA SER A 530 13.04 5.81 12.54
C SER A 530 12.89 4.30 12.40
N ALA A 531 13.06 3.54 13.49
CA ALA A 531 13.05 2.08 13.49
C ALA A 531 11.69 1.42 13.75
N GLY A 532 10.58 2.17 13.89
CA GLY A 532 9.26 1.54 14.01
C GLY A 532 8.18 2.36 14.69
N VAL A 533 7.36 1.68 15.50
CA VAL A 533 6.21 2.24 16.23
C VAL A 533 6.49 2.22 17.73
N GLU A 534 6.46 3.39 18.35
CA GLU A 534 6.66 3.55 19.79
C GLU A 534 5.34 3.90 20.49
N ASP A 535 4.84 3.02 21.36
CA ASP A 535 3.65 3.27 22.19
C ASP A 535 4.02 4.02 23.47
N ILE A 536 3.78 5.33 23.45
CA ILE A 536 4.02 6.27 24.55
C ILE A 536 2.77 6.50 25.40
N SER A 537 1.71 5.70 25.25
CA SER A 537 0.56 5.76 26.13
C SER A 537 0.87 5.19 27.52
N HIS A 538 0.29 5.83 28.53
CA HIS A 538 0.23 5.28 29.88
C HIS A 538 -0.70 4.07 29.90
N PRO A 539 -0.47 3.04 30.74
CA PRO A 539 -1.36 1.87 30.84
C PRO A 539 -2.83 2.19 31.08
N ASP A 540 -3.12 3.27 31.82
CA ASP A 540 -4.49 3.75 32.08
C ASP A 540 -5.08 4.63 30.96
N SER A 541 -4.32 4.88 29.89
CA SER A 541 -4.80 5.64 28.74
C SER A 541 -5.86 4.83 27.99
N ARG A 542 -7.01 5.45 27.69
CA ARG A 542 -8.04 4.84 26.85
C ARG A 542 -7.70 4.95 25.36
N VAL A 543 -6.94 5.99 25.00
CA VAL A 543 -6.44 6.25 23.65
C VAL A 543 -4.98 5.78 23.57
N LYS A 544 -4.63 5.06 22.50
CA LYS A 544 -3.23 4.76 22.20
C LYS A 544 -2.53 5.99 21.66
N VAL A 545 -1.34 6.28 22.19
CA VAL A 545 -0.54 7.44 21.78
C VAL A 545 0.74 6.88 21.18
N LEU A 546 0.87 7.00 19.86
CA LEU A 546 1.95 6.36 19.10
C LEU A 546 2.86 7.42 18.50
N VAL A 547 4.16 7.13 18.47
CA VAL A 547 5.12 7.84 17.61
C VAL A 547 5.50 6.92 16.47
N ILE A 548 5.33 7.38 15.24
CA ILE A 548 5.51 6.58 14.04
C ILE A 548 6.33 7.38 13.04
N HIS A 549 7.43 6.81 12.55
CA HIS A 549 8.18 7.38 11.45
C HIS A 549 7.37 7.35 10.16
N SER A 550 7.26 8.49 9.47
CA SER A 550 6.53 8.55 8.20
C SER A 550 7.45 8.34 7.00
N ASP A 551 7.39 7.17 6.37
CA ASP A 551 8.01 6.92 5.06
C ASP A 551 7.00 7.15 3.92
N ALA A 552 6.79 8.42 3.59
CA ALA A 552 5.89 8.81 2.50
C ALA A 552 6.35 8.29 1.13
N SER A 553 7.66 8.07 0.95
CA SER A 553 8.21 7.54 -0.30
C SER A 553 7.89 6.06 -0.47
N ARG A 554 7.98 5.27 0.61
CA ARG A 554 7.52 3.87 0.62
C ARG A 554 6.03 3.76 0.33
N MET A 555 5.22 4.68 0.87
CA MET A 555 3.80 4.75 0.53
C MET A 555 3.57 5.07 -0.97
N ILE A 556 4.38 5.94 -1.57
CA ILE A 556 4.32 6.22 -3.02
C ILE A 556 4.71 4.98 -3.83
N ALA A 557 5.76 4.26 -3.42
CA ALA A 557 6.17 3.01 -4.06
C ALA A 557 5.05 1.96 -4.01
N ARG A 558 4.45 1.78 -2.83
CA ARG A 558 3.28 0.91 -2.63
C ARG A 558 2.13 1.30 -3.56
N GLU A 559 1.75 2.57 -3.59
CA GLU A 559 0.67 3.05 -4.47
C GLU A 559 1.00 2.85 -5.96
N THR A 560 2.27 2.98 -6.32
CA THR A 560 2.76 2.69 -7.68
C THR A 560 2.55 1.22 -8.04
N ILE A 561 2.99 0.29 -7.19
CA ILE A 561 2.77 -1.15 -7.41
C ILE A 561 1.28 -1.46 -7.48
N ARG A 562 0.49 -0.90 -6.55
CA ARG A 562 -0.95 -1.11 -6.48
C ARG A 562 -1.63 -0.73 -7.79
N VAL A 563 -1.35 0.45 -8.33
CA VAL A 563 -1.99 0.95 -9.56
C VAL A 563 -1.58 0.11 -10.78
N LEU A 564 -0.31 -0.25 -10.91
CA LEU A 564 0.17 -1.09 -12.01
C LEU A 564 -0.44 -2.50 -11.97
N GLY A 565 -0.55 -3.09 -10.76
CA GLY A 565 -1.21 -4.38 -10.55
C GLY A 565 -2.69 -4.36 -10.93
N TYR A 566 -3.43 -3.32 -10.52
CA TYR A 566 -4.84 -3.15 -10.91
C TYR A 566 -5.01 -3.04 -12.42
N GLU A 567 -4.14 -2.31 -13.10
CA GLU A 567 -4.23 -2.15 -14.54
C GLU A 567 -3.98 -3.48 -15.27
N ALA A 568 -2.97 -4.24 -14.86
CA ALA A 568 -2.67 -5.55 -15.42
C ALA A 568 -3.85 -6.52 -15.25
N ILE A 569 -4.48 -6.54 -14.07
CA ILE A 569 -5.68 -7.35 -13.80
C ILE A 569 -6.84 -6.85 -14.66
N THR A 570 -7.06 -5.54 -14.75
CA THR A 570 -8.16 -4.94 -15.52
C THR A 570 -8.04 -5.28 -17.00
N ARG A 571 -6.83 -5.19 -17.60
CA ARG A 571 -6.60 -5.60 -19.00
C ARG A 571 -6.89 -7.10 -19.20
N ARG A 572 -6.48 -7.97 -18.26
CA ARG A 572 -6.77 -9.42 -18.31
C ARG A 572 -8.27 -9.72 -18.16
N LEU A 573 -8.97 -9.00 -17.29
CA LEU A 573 -10.41 -9.11 -17.10
C LEU A 573 -11.18 -8.53 -18.28
N GLN A 574 -10.77 -7.42 -18.89
CA GLN A 574 -11.41 -6.88 -20.10
C GLN A 574 -11.29 -7.84 -21.29
N ALA A 575 -10.17 -8.57 -21.38
CA ALA A 575 -10.04 -9.67 -22.33
C ALA A 575 -10.99 -10.85 -22.03
N SER A 576 -11.47 -10.96 -20.78
CA SER A 576 -12.41 -11.97 -20.31
C SER A 576 -13.81 -11.35 -20.14
N GLN A 577 -14.65 -11.34 -21.19
CA GLN A 577 -16.00 -10.78 -21.11
C GLN A 577 -16.90 -11.55 -20.11
N ILE A 578 -16.81 -11.23 -18.82
CA ILE A 578 -17.72 -11.71 -17.78
C ILE A 578 -18.62 -10.53 -17.41
N PRO A 579 -19.85 -10.46 -17.94
CA PRO A 579 -20.79 -9.42 -17.56
C PRO A 579 -21.18 -9.61 -16.08
N ILE A 580 -20.85 -8.63 -15.23
CA ILE A 580 -21.36 -8.55 -13.86
C ILE A 580 -22.69 -7.78 -13.91
N PRO A 581 -23.83 -8.41 -13.63
CA PRO A 581 -25.11 -7.71 -13.58
C PRO A 581 -25.16 -6.83 -12.33
N ILE A 582 -25.05 -5.50 -12.52
CA ILE A 582 -25.30 -4.53 -11.46
C ILE A 582 -26.80 -4.19 -11.47
N GLY A 583 -27.53 -4.67 -10.46
CA GLY A 583 -28.91 -4.29 -10.22
C GLY A 583 -29.00 -3.18 -9.19
N VAL A 584 -29.49 -2.01 -9.57
CA VAL A 584 -29.84 -0.94 -8.61
C VAL A 584 -31.26 -1.22 -8.11
N SER A 585 -31.42 -1.48 -6.81
CA SER A 585 -32.74 -1.60 -6.19
C SER A 585 -33.32 -0.22 -5.94
N ALA A 586 -34.51 0.06 -6.48
CA ALA A 586 -35.26 1.27 -6.16
C ALA A 586 -35.75 1.25 -4.70
N HIS A 587 -36.17 2.39 -4.14
CA HIS A 587 -36.83 2.41 -2.84
C HIS A 587 -38.01 1.43 -2.81
N HIS A 588 -38.07 0.59 -1.78
CA HIS A 588 -39.08 -0.44 -1.69
C HIS A 588 -39.32 -0.86 -0.25
N VAL A 589 -40.42 -1.58 -0.05
CA VAL A 589 -40.76 -2.17 1.24
C VAL A 589 -40.95 -3.68 1.08
N HIS A 590 -40.63 -4.41 2.14
CA HIS A 590 -41.10 -5.78 2.31
C HIS A 590 -42.06 -5.77 3.48
N LEU A 591 -43.20 -6.43 3.33
CA LEU A 591 -44.23 -6.46 4.35
C LEU A 591 -44.31 -7.84 4.99
N HIS A 592 -44.63 -7.86 6.27
CA HIS A 592 -45.15 -9.05 6.94
C HIS A 592 -46.60 -9.28 6.53
N GLN A 593 -47.05 -10.54 6.48
CA GLN A 593 -48.39 -10.88 5.98
C GLN A 593 -49.51 -10.15 6.75
N ALA A 594 -49.38 -10.01 8.07
CA ALA A 594 -50.35 -9.25 8.87
C ALA A 594 -50.43 -7.76 8.49
N ASP A 595 -49.33 -7.17 8.03
CA ASP A 595 -49.30 -5.78 7.56
C ASP A 595 -49.85 -5.65 6.14
N VAL A 596 -49.66 -6.67 5.29
CA VAL A 596 -50.34 -6.76 3.99
C VAL A 596 -51.85 -6.72 4.19
N GLU A 597 -52.36 -7.56 5.08
CA GLU A 597 -53.80 -7.64 5.35
C GLU A 597 -54.35 -6.35 5.94
N ARG A 598 -53.59 -5.69 6.82
CA ARG A 598 -53.98 -4.40 7.40
C ARG A 598 -54.04 -3.28 6.37
N LEU A 599 -53.14 -3.29 5.38
CA LEU A 599 -53.02 -2.24 4.38
C LEU A 599 -53.95 -2.46 3.18
N PHE A 600 -54.16 -3.71 2.78
CA PHE A 600 -54.82 -4.06 1.52
C PHE A 600 -56.11 -4.89 1.68
N GLY A 601 -56.40 -5.41 2.89
CA GLY A 601 -57.63 -6.14 3.21
C GLY A 601 -57.37 -7.53 3.81
N GLU A 602 -58.30 -8.01 4.63
CA GLU A 602 -58.20 -9.32 5.28
C GLU A 602 -58.05 -10.45 4.25
N GLY A 603 -57.03 -11.31 4.42
CA GLY A 603 -56.70 -12.39 3.50
C GLY A 603 -56.03 -11.97 2.18
N HIS A 604 -55.59 -10.72 2.04
CA HIS A 604 -54.95 -10.23 0.80
C HIS A 604 -53.57 -10.87 0.57
N GLU A 605 -53.35 -11.39 -0.63
CA GLU A 605 -52.04 -11.86 -1.12
C GLU A 605 -51.43 -10.83 -2.08
N LEU A 606 -50.11 -10.63 -1.99
CA LEU A 606 -49.41 -9.68 -2.86
C LEU A 606 -49.51 -10.10 -4.34
N THR A 607 -49.89 -9.15 -5.19
CA THR A 607 -50.12 -9.42 -6.62
C THR A 607 -48.82 -9.27 -7.40
N ALA A 608 -48.29 -10.36 -7.97
CA ALA A 608 -47.02 -10.30 -8.71
C ALA A 608 -47.12 -9.47 -10.01
N ARG A 609 -46.28 -8.44 -10.14
CA ARG A 609 -46.19 -7.57 -11.33
C ARG A 609 -45.04 -7.93 -12.25
N SER A 610 -43.85 -8.14 -11.70
CA SER A 610 -42.66 -8.49 -12.48
C SER A 610 -41.64 -9.25 -11.65
N PRO A 611 -40.96 -10.26 -12.22
CA PRO A 611 -39.91 -10.99 -11.50
C PRO A 611 -38.72 -10.08 -11.21
N LEU A 612 -38.05 -10.32 -10.08
CA LEU A 612 -36.76 -9.72 -9.75
C LEU A 612 -35.62 -10.69 -10.10
N SER A 613 -34.39 -10.19 -10.08
CA SER A 613 -33.19 -11.00 -10.37
C SER A 613 -32.98 -12.14 -9.37
N GLN A 614 -33.50 -11.99 -8.15
CA GLN A 614 -33.47 -13.01 -7.11
C GLN A 614 -34.57 -14.05 -7.36
N PRO A 615 -34.22 -15.33 -7.57
CA PRO A 615 -35.21 -16.37 -7.85
C PRO A 615 -36.32 -16.41 -6.81
N GLY A 616 -37.57 -16.38 -7.27
CA GLY A 616 -38.75 -16.42 -6.41
C GLY A 616 -39.20 -15.06 -5.84
N GLN A 617 -38.46 -13.97 -6.04
CA GLN A 617 -38.91 -12.63 -5.65
C GLN A 617 -39.51 -11.87 -6.82
N TYR A 618 -40.45 -10.96 -6.50
CA TYR A 618 -41.15 -10.16 -7.49
C TYR A 618 -41.48 -8.77 -6.93
N ALA A 619 -41.56 -7.78 -7.83
CA ALA A 619 -42.23 -6.53 -7.51
C ALA A 619 -43.74 -6.77 -7.58
N SER A 620 -44.49 -6.26 -6.59
CA SER A 620 -45.94 -6.45 -6.53
C SER A 620 -46.71 -5.27 -7.14
N GLU A 621 -48.00 -5.39 -7.45
CA GLU A 621 -48.82 -4.27 -7.91
C GLU A 621 -49.06 -3.23 -6.80
N GLU A 622 -49.02 -3.69 -5.56
CA GLU A 622 -49.21 -2.90 -4.36
C GLU A 622 -48.11 -1.86 -4.16
N GLN A 623 -48.53 -0.69 -3.69
CA GLN A 623 -47.65 0.39 -3.30
C GLN A 623 -48.11 1.00 -1.98
N VAL A 624 -47.17 1.50 -1.20
CA VAL A 624 -47.43 2.20 0.07
C VAL A 624 -46.90 3.63 0.02
N ARG A 625 -47.42 4.48 0.91
CA ARG A 625 -46.82 5.77 1.25
C ARG A 625 -46.03 5.60 2.54
N LEU A 626 -44.75 5.95 2.51
CA LEU A 626 -43.94 6.07 3.73
C LEU A 626 -44.15 7.47 4.32
N ILE A 627 -44.41 7.55 5.62
CA ILE A 627 -44.61 8.81 6.35
C ILE A 627 -43.62 8.83 7.51
N GLY A 628 -42.75 9.84 7.54
CA GLY A 628 -41.81 10.10 8.62
C GLY A 628 -42.02 11.47 9.27
N PRO A 629 -41.25 11.81 10.33
CA PRO A 629 -41.43 13.04 11.10
C PRO A 629 -41.34 14.35 10.29
N ARG A 630 -40.58 14.35 9.19
CA ARG A 630 -40.35 15.55 8.35
C ARG A 630 -41.17 15.55 7.07
N GLY A 631 -41.61 14.40 6.59
CA GLY A 631 -42.23 14.30 5.26
C GLY A 631 -42.63 12.89 4.87
N SER A 632 -42.95 12.71 3.59
CA SER A 632 -43.42 11.43 3.06
C SER A 632 -42.82 11.11 1.69
N ILE A 633 -42.89 9.81 1.34
CA ILE A 633 -42.55 9.27 0.02
C ILE A 633 -43.74 8.45 -0.47
N ASP A 634 -44.27 8.85 -1.61
CA ASP A 634 -45.42 8.20 -2.25
C ASP A 634 -44.99 7.05 -3.15
N ARG A 635 -45.91 6.10 -3.37
CA ARG A 635 -45.80 5.06 -4.41
C ARG A 635 -44.59 4.14 -4.22
N VAL A 636 -44.19 3.87 -2.97
CA VAL A 636 -43.11 2.94 -2.67
C VAL A 636 -43.60 1.52 -2.94
N ARG A 637 -42.86 0.79 -3.76
CA ARG A 637 -43.25 -0.54 -4.24
C ARG A 637 -43.13 -1.57 -3.13
N VAL A 638 -44.14 -2.43 -2.97
CA VAL A 638 -44.03 -3.63 -2.14
C VAL A 638 -43.34 -4.73 -2.95
N LEU A 639 -42.36 -5.41 -2.36
CA LEU A 639 -41.76 -6.60 -2.94
C LEU A 639 -42.32 -7.86 -2.27
N GLY A 640 -42.63 -8.86 -3.08
CA GLY A 640 -43.08 -10.16 -2.64
C GLY A 640 -42.01 -11.25 -2.81
N PRO A 641 -42.18 -12.41 -2.15
CA PRO A 641 -43.28 -12.72 -1.23
C PRO A 641 -43.17 -11.98 0.11
N ALA A 642 -44.26 -11.99 0.90
CA ALA A 642 -44.26 -11.41 2.24
C ALA A 642 -43.14 -12.03 3.11
N ARG A 643 -42.52 -11.22 3.97
CA ARG A 643 -41.39 -11.60 4.83
C ARG A 643 -41.82 -11.82 6.27
N GLY A 644 -40.91 -12.34 7.10
CA GLY A 644 -41.15 -12.54 8.53
C GLY A 644 -41.32 -11.25 9.34
N VAL A 645 -40.90 -10.10 8.80
CA VAL A 645 -41.07 -8.77 9.39
C VAL A 645 -41.21 -7.71 8.31
N THR A 646 -41.86 -6.59 8.65
CA THR A 646 -41.94 -5.41 7.78
C THR A 646 -40.63 -4.63 7.84
N GLN A 647 -40.07 -4.32 6.66
CA GLN A 647 -38.82 -3.57 6.51
C GLN A 647 -38.93 -2.55 5.38
N VAL A 648 -38.25 -1.42 5.56
CA VAL A 648 -38.24 -0.29 4.64
C VAL A 648 -36.79 -0.03 4.21
N GLU A 649 -36.54 -0.10 2.91
CA GLU A 649 -35.22 0.17 2.33
C GLU A 649 -35.27 1.50 1.58
N ILE A 650 -34.53 2.48 2.09
CA ILE A 650 -34.50 3.86 1.59
C ILE A 650 -33.06 4.34 1.37
N SER A 651 -32.90 5.23 0.41
CA SER A 651 -31.65 5.96 0.20
C SER A 651 -31.39 6.96 1.32
N ARG A 652 -30.13 7.43 1.43
CA ARG A 652 -29.75 8.47 2.40
C ARG A 652 -30.53 9.77 2.18
N THR A 653 -30.79 10.15 0.92
CA THR A 653 -31.58 11.33 0.55
C THR A 653 -33.02 11.21 1.04
N GLU A 654 -33.60 10.01 0.96
CA GLU A 654 -34.94 9.71 1.44
C GLU A 654 -35.02 9.71 2.96
N GLY A 655 -33.97 9.24 3.64
CA GLY A 655 -33.83 9.42 5.09
C GLY A 655 -33.94 10.89 5.49
N TYR A 656 -33.22 11.79 4.82
CA TYR A 656 -33.34 13.23 5.05
C TYR A 656 -34.75 13.77 4.79
N ARG A 657 -35.43 13.28 3.74
CA ARG A 657 -36.80 13.70 3.38
C ARG A 657 -37.84 13.23 4.40
N LEU A 658 -37.72 11.99 4.88
CA LEU A 658 -38.57 11.44 5.92
C LEU A 658 -38.24 12.01 7.31
N GLY A 659 -37.02 12.54 7.51
CA GLY A 659 -36.55 13.00 8.81
C GLY A 659 -36.02 11.87 9.69
N ILE A 660 -35.49 10.81 9.07
CA ILE A 660 -35.01 9.59 9.73
C ILE A 660 -33.54 9.38 9.33
N ASN A 661 -32.67 9.18 10.33
CA ASN A 661 -31.27 8.84 10.10
C ASN A 661 -31.10 7.31 10.09
N ALA A 662 -31.38 6.68 8.95
CA ALA A 662 -31.24 5.22 8.79
C ALA A 662 -29.76 4.84 8.63
N PRO A 663 -29.25 3.82 9.37
CA PRO A 663 -27.88 3.34 9.22
C PRO A 663 -27.68 2.61 7.87
N VAL A 664 -26.48 2.73 7.28
CA VAL A 664 -26.11 1.97 6.08
C VAL A 664 -25.75 0.53 6.47
N ARG A 665 -26.39 -0.45 5.84
CA ARG A 665 -26.27 -1.89 6.18
C ARG A 665 -26.32 -2.77 4.93
N MET A 666 -25.92 -4.03 5.09
CA MET A 666 -26.19 -5.08 4.09
C MET A 666 -27.69 -5.36 4.04
N SER A 667 -28.24 -5.54 2.84
CA SER A 667 -29.65 -5.90 2.62
C SER A 667 -30.03 -7.12 3.47
N GLY A 668 -31.06 -6.99 4.31
CA GLY A 668 -31.55 -8.05 5.20
C GLY A 668 -30.90 -8.11 6.60
N ASP A 669 -29.90 -7.29 6.90
CA ASP A 669 -29.38 -7.15 8.28
C ASP A 669 -30.25 -6.18 9.09
N LEU A 670 -31.00 -6.72 10.05
CA LEU A 670 -31.97 -5.98 10.87
C LEU A 670 -31.44 -5.60 12.26
N LYS A 671 -30.21 -5.99 12.63
CA LYS A 671 -29.70 -5.82 13.99
C LYS A 671 -29.50 -4.34 14.34
N GLY A 672 -30.16 -3.87 15.40
CA GLY A 672 -30.08 -2.47 15.84
C GLY A 672 -30.81 -1.48 14.93
N THR A 673 -31.75 -1.94 14.12
CA THR A 673 -32.66 -1.07 13.37
C THR A 673 -33.44 -0.21 14.36
N PRO A 674 -33.45 1.13 14.21
CA PRO A 674 -34.27 1.98 15.04
C PRO A 674 -35.74 1.63 14.80
N GLY A 675 -36.37 0.97 15.76
CA GLY A 675 -37.82 0.80 15.77
C GLY A 675 -38.46 2.17 15.94
N LEU A 676 -39.45 2.48 15.10
CA LEU A 676 -40.39 3.56 15.38
C LEU A 676 -41.54 3.01 16.21
#